data_AF-A0AAD5DDF6-F1
#
_entry.id   AF-A0AAD5DDF6-F1
#
_cell.length_a   1.000
_cell.length_b   1.000
_cell.length_c   1.000
_cell.angle_alpha   90.00
_cell.angle_beta   90.00
_cell.angle_gamma   90.00
#
_symmetry.space_group_name_H-M   'P 1'
#
loop_
_entity.id
_entity.type
_entity.pdbx_description
1 polymer ?
#
loop_
_entity_poly.entity_id
_entity_poly.type
_entity_poly.pdbx_seq_one_letter_code
_entity_poly.pdbx_strand_id
1 'polypeptide(L)'
;STLSISSLQGSLLLFNHLSSQKQQRWDLLGSARTNNKFPLLLVAHSSPLHLFFNKTSVSLTPYRVISLNISSLMYVVDSKGGAIACMLLALFFLGTWPAILTLLERRGRLPQHTYLDYTITNLLAAVIIAFTFGEFGHTNDDKPNFLVQLSQNNWPSVLFAMAGGVVLSLGNLSTQYAWAFVGLSVTEVMTSSITVVIGTTLNYFLDDKINRAEILFPGVACFLIAVCLASFVHTSNAKDNQVKLERLRASENGVISNGSNPVPKKDLEYGSGKVEKAKAGTASFLIELESRRAIKVFGKSTLIGLSICLFAGICFSLFSPAFNLATNDQWNTLDDGVPRLSVYTAFFYFSCSCFVIAIILNITFLYRPAFNLPQSSIWAYLNDWDGRAWAFLAGFLCGFGNGLQFMGGQAAGYAAADAVQALPLVSTFWGVLFFGEYRKSSRRTYVLLVGMLSMFIVAVGILSSPLSSSAMDFPESRFLITYTTEGLGSVLKMYVVDSRGGAIACMLLALLFLGTWPAVLTLLERRGRLPQHTYLDYTITNLLAAVIIAFTFGEFGHSNDDMPNFLDQLSQNNWPSVLFAMAGGVVLSLGNLSAQYAWAFVGLSVTNVITASITVVIDDKINRAEILFPGVACFLIAVCLGSLVHASNAKDNQAKLDKPDVLHMSGKGLISNTSNTSSSKKAKAGTAKFLIELESRRAIKVFGKSTLIGLAICFFAGICCSLFSPAFNLATNDQWHTLDDGVPHLSVYTTFFYFSCSCFVIAIMLNITFLYRPAFNLPHSSIRAYLNDWDGRGWAFLAGFLCGFGNGLQFMGGQAAGYAAADAVQALPLVSTFWGVVLFGEYHKSSRRTYVLLIGMLSMFIVAVGVLMASAGHRKQ
;
A
#
# COMPACT_ATOMS: atom_id res chain seq x y z
N SER A 1 75.84 -24.90 -23.23
CA SER A 1 77.16 -25.55 -23.09
C SER A 1 76.95 -27.05 -23.03
N THR A 2 77.77 -27.78 -23.79
CA THR A 2 77.96 -29.25 -23.88
C THR A 2 76.89 -30.14 -24.54
N LEU A 3 77.31 -30.74 -25.66
CA LEU A 3 76.73 -31.81 -26.50
C LEU A 3 76.86 -33.21 -25.88
N SER A 4 75.98 -34.15 -26.30
CA SER A 4 76.24 -35.58 -26.67
C SER A 4 74.87 -36.31 -26.81
N ILE A 5 74.35 -36.72 -27.97
CA ILE A 5 74.64 -37.87 -28.87
C ILE A 5 74.44 -39.29 -28.28
N SER A 6 73.70 -40.10 -29.05
CA SER A 6 73.49 -41.57 -29.06
C SER A 6 72.38 -42.11 -28.13
N SER A 7 71.50 -43.04 -28.52
CA SER A 7 71.56 -44.07 -29.56
C SER A 7 70.16 -44.55 -29.99
N LEU A 8 70.13 -45.10 -31.21
CA LEU A 8 69.02 -45.66 -31.97
C LEU A 8 69.26 -47.18 -32.08
N GLN A 9 68.24 -48.04 -31.88
CA GLN A 9 68.10 -49.47 -32.28
C GLN A 9 67.18 -50.18 -31.25
N GLY A 10 66.21 -51.05 -31.56
CA GLY A 10 65.76 -51.70 -32.79
C GLY A 10 64.92 -52.95 -32.42
N SER A 11 64.01 -53.34 -33.32
CA SER A 11 63.44 -54.69 -33.53
C SER A 11 62.33 -55.19 -32.58
N LEU A 12 61.08 -55.42 -33.02
CA LEU A 12 60.48 -56.50 -33.86
C LEU A 12 60.12 -57.81 -33.11
N LEU A 13 58.89 -58.27 -33.37
CA LEU A 13 58.32 -59.65 -33.28
C LEU A 13 57.89 -60.21 -31.90
N LEU A 14 56.57 -60.42 -31.72
CA LEU A 14 55.99 -61.78 -31.78
C LEU A 14 54.46 -61.74 -31.96
N PHE A 15 53.98 -62.56 -32.89
CA PHE A 15 52.59 -62.82 -33.24
C PHE A 15 52.15 -64.15 -32.59
N ASN A 16 50.83 -64.30 -32.42
CA ASN A 16 50.03 -65.54 -32.35
C ASN A 16 49.69 -66.25 -31.01
N HIS A 17 48.38 -66.50 -30.95
CA HIS A 17 47.65 -67.66 -30.43
C HIS A 17 47.14 -67.62 -28.99
N LEU A 18 45.83 -67.32 -28.86
CA LEU A 18 44.83 -68.27 -28.35
C LEU A 18 43.43 -67.84 -28.81
N SER A 19 42.92 -68.54 -29.81
CA SER A 19 41.51 -68.59 -30.19
C SER A 19 40.80 -69.67 -29.37
N SER A 20 39.60 -69.42 -28.84
CA SER A 20 38.52 -70.41 -28.67
C SER A 20 37.37 -69.83 -27.84
N GLN A 21 36.32 -69.32 -28.49
CA GLN A 21 34.95 -69.88 -28.42
C GLN A 21 33.95 -68.93 -29.12
N LYS A 22 33.24 -69.50 -30.09
CA LYS A 22 32.16 -68.90 -30.88
C LYS A 22 30.83 -69.50 -30.39
N GLN A 23 29.83 -68.64 -30.20
CA GLN A 23 28.55 -68.66 -30.94
C GLN A 23 27.57 -69.85 -30.73
N GLN A 24 26.38 -69.56 -30.16
CA GLN A 24 25.02 -69.80 -30.72
C GLN A 24 23.95 -70.01 -29.63
N ARG A 25 22.90 -69.17 -29.64
CA ARG A 25 21.50 -69.63 -29.78
C ARG A 25 20.60 -68.47 -30.24
N TRP A 26 20.11 -68.59 -31.47
CA TRP A 26 19.01 -67.81 -32.04
C TRP A 26 17.87 -68.81 -32.28
N ASP A 27 16.67 -68.49 -31.82
CA ASP A 27 15.44 -69.21 -32.17
C ASP A 27 14.72 -68.54 -33.35
N LEU A 28 14.03 -69.39 -34.12
CA LEU A 28 13.50 -69.18 -35.46
C LEU A 28 12.14 -68.45 -35.54
N LEU A 29 12.05 -67.63 -36.59
CA LEU A 29 10.95 -67.44 -37.57
C LEU A 29 9.56 -66.93 -37.15
N GLY A 30 9.12 -65.87 -37.84
CA GLY A 30 7.69 -65.56 -38.02
C GLY A 30 7.37 -64.17 -38.59
N SER A 31 7.38 -64.06 -39.92
CA SER A 31 6.99 -62.92 -40.77
C SER A 31 5.66 -62.20 -40.40
N ALA A 32 5.64 -60.85 -40.40
CA ALA A 32 4.79 -60.01 -41.29
C ALA A 32 4.65 -58.52 -40.85
N ARG A 33 4.84 -57.64 -41.85
CA ARG A 33 4.16 -56.34 -42.10
C ARG A 33 4.25 -55.16 -41.10
N THR A 34 5.02 -54.16 -41.55
CA THR A 34 4.67 -52.74 -41.76
C THR A 34 3.94 -51.92 -40.70
N ASN A 35 4.57 -50.77 -40.43
CA ASN A 35 4.04 -49.44 -40.08
C ASN A 35 3.94 -49.03 -38.61
N ASN A 36 4.70 -47.96 -38.33
CA ASN A 36 4.45 -46.87 -37.39
C ASN A 36 4.25 -47.23 -35.91
N LYS A 37 5.30 -46.97 -35.13
CA LYS A 37 5.32 -46.08 -33.95
C LYS A 37 6.57 -46.40 -33.13
N PHE A 38 7.41 -45.40 -32.89
CA PHE A 38 8.40 -45.45 -31.81
C PHE A 38 7.67 -45.28 -30.47
N PRO A 39 7.91 -46.17 -29.50
CA PRO A 39 7.93 -45.77 -28.11
C PRO A 39 9.32 -45.98 -27.48
N LEU A 40 9.66 -45.00 -26.64
CA LEU A 40 10.67 -45.03 -25.59
C LEU A 40 10.62 -46.34 -24.78
N LEU A 41 11.79 -46.86 -24.38
CA LEU A 41 11.91 -47.56 -23.10
C LEU A 41 13.24 -47.17 -22.41
N LEU A 42 13.09 -46.63 -21.21
CA LEU A 42 14.15 -46.34 -20.23
C LEU A 42 14.96 -47.59 -19.87
N VAL A 43 16.24 -47.41 -19.58
CA VAL A 43 16.92 -48.14 -18.50
C VAL A 43 17.81 -47.18 -17.71
N ALA A 44 17.44 -46.99 -16.44
CA ALA A 44 18.25 -46.37 -15.42
C ALA A 44 19.36 -47.33 -14.95
N HIS A 45 20.53 -46.81 -14.58
CA HIS A 45 21.35 -47.50 -13.57
C HIS A 45 22.16 -46.52 -12.73
N SER A 46 21.89 -46.61 -11.43
CA SER A 46 22.57 -46.02 -10.28
C SER A 46 23.81 -46.83 -9.91
N SER A 47 24.92 -46.15 -9.54
CA SER A 47 25.75 -46.35 -8.33
C SER A 47 27.22 -45.90 -8.53
N PRO A 48 27.91 -45.40 -7.48
CA PRO A 48 29.16 -44.64 -7.58
C PRO A 48 30.41 -45.51 -7.44
N LEU A 49 31.49 -45.14 -8.15
CA LEU A 49 32.79 -45.79 -8.04
C LEU A 49 33.80 -44.82 -7.40
N HIS A 50 34.11 -45.09 -6.13
CA HIS A 50 35.26 -44.52 -5.43
C HIS A 50 36.56 -44.91 -6.15
N LEU A 51 37.37 -43.93 -6.55
CA LEU A 51 38.72 -44.17 -7.05
C LEU A 51 39.74 -43.32 -6.29
N PHE A 52 40.68 -44.04 -5.70
CA PHE A 52 41.82 -43.58 -4.91
C PHE A 52 42.70 -42.60 -5.69
N PHE A 53 43.03 -41.47 -5.05
CA PHE A 53 44.13 -40.60 -5.49
C PHE A 53 45.47 -41.23 -5.11
N ASN A 54 46.35 -41.43 -6.09
CA ASN A 54 47.78 -41.52 -5.84
C ASN A 54 48.52 -40.43 -6.63
N LYS A 55 49.42 -39.73 -5.93
CA LYS A 55 50.21 -38.58 -6.36
C LYS A 55 51.07 -38.92 -7.58
N THR A 56 50.95 -38.15 -8.65
CA THR A 56 52.10 -37.70 -9.45
C THR A 56 51.70 -36.47 -10.28
N SER A 57 52.28 -35.33 -9.94
CA SER A 57 52.13 -34.07 -10.65
C SER A 57 52.96 -34.06 -11.93
N VAL A 58 52.29 -33.97 -13.08
CA VAL A 58 52.92 -33.60 -14.36
C VAL A 58 52.17 -32.41 -14.92
N SER A 59 52.88 -31.29 -15.04
CA SER A 59 52.42 -30.06 -15.68
C SER A 59 52.46 -30.25 -17.19
N LEU A 60 51.29 -30.35 -17.82
CA LEU A 60 51.10 -30.24 -19.26
C LEU A 60 50.07 -29.13 -19.50
N THR A 61 50.54 -28.04 -20.09
CA THR A 61 49.73 -26.94 -20.61
C THR A 61 48.73 -27.47 -21.64
N PRO A 62 47.40 -27.30 -21.46
CA PRO A 62 46.46 -27.57 -22.52
C PRO A 62 46.17 -26.31 -23.31
N TYR A 63 46.34 -26.42 -24.63
CA TYR A 63 45.69 -25.57 -25.61
C TYR A 63 44.20 -25.44 -25.26
N ARG A 64 43.70 -24.20 -25.26
CA ARG A 64 42.27 -23.88 -25.20
C ARG A 64 41.56 -24.56 -26.38
N VAL A 65 41.01 -25.75 -26.16
CA VAL A 65 39.84 -26.20 -26.90
C VAL A 65 38.68 -25.40 -26.32
N ILE A 66 38.29 -24.33 -27.00
CA ILE A 66 37.01 -23.68 -26.76
C ILE A 66 35.95 -24.66 -27.26
N SER A 67 35.55 -25.58 -26.39
CA SER A 67 34.23 -26.19 -26.46
C SER A 67 33.24 -25.05 -26.16
N LEU A 68 32.70 -24.43 -27.20
CA LEU A 68 31.52 -23.58 -27.10
C LEU A 68 30.34 -24.52 -26.83
N ASN A 69 30.22 -24.96 -25.58
CA ASN A 69 28.98 -25.52 -25.09
C ASN A 69 28.01 -24.34 -24.93
N ILE A 70 27.31 -23.98 -26.01
CA ILE A 70 26.19 -23.04 -25.95
C ILE A 70 25.00 -23.80 -25.37
N SER A 71 25.07 -24.13 -24.09
CA SER A 71 23.96 -24.58 -23.29
C SER A 71 23.43 -23.37 -22.52
N SER A 72 22.81 -22.42 -23.22
CA SER A 72 22.18 -21.26 -22.58
C SER A 72 20.84 -21.66 -21.98
N LEU A 73 20.75 -21.63 -20.64
CA LEU A 73 19.49 -21.65 -19.88
C LEU A 73 18.60 -20.44 -20.26
N MET A 74 17.35 -20.46 -19.80
CA MET A 74 16.41 -19.32 -19.88
C MET A 74 17.12 -17.99 -19.62
N TYR A 75 16.92 -16.98 -20.48
CA TYR A 75 17.60 -15.68 -20.35
C TYR A 75 17.24 -15.01 -19.02
N VAL A 76 18.24 -14.73 -18.19
CA VAL A 76 18.09 -14.00 -16.92
C VAL A 76 19.14 -12.90 -16.87
N VAL A 77 18.78 -11.76 -16.27
CA VAL A 77 19.71 -10.65 -16.10
C VAL A 77 20.63 -10.96 -14.93
N ASP A 78 21.82 -11.49 -15.21
CA ASP A 78 22.79 -11.86 -14.15
C ASP A 78 23.90 -10.82 -13.96
N SER A 79 23.94 -9.78 -14.79
CA SER A 79 24.98 -8.74 -14.72
C SER A 79 24.51 -7.46 -14.04
N LYS A 80 25.39 -6.90 -13.22
CA LYS A 80 25.21 -5.59 -12.57
C LYS A 80 24.86 -4.47 -13.55
N GLY A 81 25.59 -4.40 -14.66
CA GLY A 81 25.33 -3.42 -15.73
C GLY A 81 23.98 -3.63 -16.40
N GLY A 82 23.59 -4.89 -16.63
CA GLY A 82 22.28 -5.25 -17.18
C GLY A 82 21.13 -4.88 -16.25
N ALA A 83 21.26 -5.13 -14.95
CA ALA A 83 20.25 -4.77 -13.95
C ALA A 83 20.02 -3.25 -13.90
N ILE A 84 21.09 -2.46 -13.84
CA ILE A 84 21.02 -0.99 -13.86
C ILE A 84 20.39 -0.49 -15.17
N ALA A 85 20.79 -1.04 -16.31
CA ALA A 85 20.21 -0.66 -17.61
C ALA A 85 18.71 -0.96 -17.67
N CYS A 86 18.27 -2.12 -17.17
CA CYS A 86 16.86 -2.48 -17.09
C CYS A 86 16.09 -1.50 -16.20
N MET A 87 16.61 -1.17 -15.01
CA MET A 87 15.96 -0.24 -14.09
C MET A 87 15.88 1.19 -14.65
N LEU A 88 16.93 1.70 -15.31
CA LEU A 88 16.91 3.02 -15.93
C LEU A 88 15.91 3.11 -17.09
N LEU A 89 15.85 2.05 -17.93
CA LEU A 89 14.87 1.97 -19.01
C LEU A 89 13.45 1.83 -18.48
N ALA A 90 13.26 1.03 -17.42
CA ALA A 90 11.99 0.92 -16.70
C ALA A 90 11.53 2.27 -16.16
N LEU A 91 12.42 3.04 -15.51
CA LEU A 91 12.12 4.37 -14.99
C LEU A 91 11.65 5.32 -16.10
N PHE A 92 12.29 5.28 -17.26
CA PHE A 92 11.88 6.09 -18.41
C PHE A 92 10.49 5.70 -18.92
N PHE A 93 10.22 4.41 -19.09
CA PHE A 93 8.92 3.93 -19.57
C PHE A 93 7.80 4.17 -18.55
N LEU A 94 8.03 3.80 -17.29
CA LEU A 94 7.08 3.96 -16.18
C LEU A 94 6.79 5.42 -15.85
N GLY A 95 7.75 6.33 -16.05
CA GLY A 95 7.50 7.76 -15.93
C GLY A 95 6.82 8.42 -17.14
N THR A 96 6.79 7.75 -18.31
CA THR A 96 6.26 8.32 -19.56
C THR A 96 4.80 7.93 -19.83
N TRP A 97 4.38 6.69 -19.57
CA TRP A 97 2.99 6.28 -19.81
C TRP A 97 1.93 7.13 -19.07
N PRO A 98 2.15 7.62 -17.82
CA PRO A 98 1.20 8.48 -17.12
C PRO A 98 0.94 9.79 -17.86
N ALA A 99 2.00 10.33 -18.49
CA ALA A 99 1.91 11.54 -19.30
C ALA A 99 1.02 11.32 -20.53
N ILE A 100 1.12 10.16 -21.19
CA ILE A 100 0.29 9.86 -22.36
C ILE A 100 -1.19 9.73 -21.98
N LEU A 101 -1.50 9.07 -20.87
CA LEU A 101 -2.89 8.98 -20.41
C LEU A 101 -3.44 10.35 -19.98
N THR A 102 -2.61 11.16 -19.32
CA THR A 102 -2.96 12.55 -18.99
C THR A 102 -3.22 13.38 -20.25
N LEU A 103 -2.45 13.18 -21.32
CA LEU A 103 -2.69 13.85 -22.60
C LEU A 103 -4.07 13.49 -23.17
N LEU A 104 -4.44 12.21 -23.14
CA LEU A 104 -5.73 11.74 -23.65
C LEU A 104 -6.91 12.29 -22.84
N GLU A 105 -6.79 12.31 -21.50
CA GLU A 105 -7.78 12.94 -20.63
C GLU A 105 -7.94 14.43 -20.96
N ARG A 106 -6.83 15.16 -21.12
CA ARG A 106 -6.85 16.60 -21.47
C ARG A 106 -7.41 16.88 -22.87
N ARG A 107 -7.33 15.91 -23.78
CA ARG A 107 -7.96 15.98 -25.11
C ARG A 107 -9.46 15.67 -25.10
N GLY A 108 -9.99 15.15 -24.00
CA GLY A 108 -11.41 14.84 -23.84
C GLY A 108 -11.78 13.37 -24.08
N ARG A 109 -10.80 12.49 -24.36
CA ARG A 109 -11.07 11.05 -24.48
C ARG A 109 -11.50 10.50 -23.12
N LEU A 110 -12.53 9.65 -23.13
CA LEU A 110 -13.06 9.09 -21.88
C LEU A 110 -12.01 8.21 -21.18
N PRO A 111 -11.81 8.39 -19.86
CA PRO A 111 -10.86 7.60 -19.09
C PRO A 111 -11.11 6.10 -19.23
N GLN A 112 -12.38 5.67 -19.19
CA GLN A 112 -12.74 4.26 -19.31
C GLN A 112 -12.40 3.65 -20.68
N HIS A 113 -12.55 4.39 -21.78
CA HIS A 113 -12.12 3.91 -23.10
C HIS A 113 -10.59 3.79 -23.15
N THR A 114 -9.93 4.82 -22.64
CA THR A 114 -8.47 4.91 -22.61
C THR A 114 -7.86 3.76 -21.81
N TYR A 115 -8.44 3.44 -20.64
CA TYR A 115 -7.90 2.40 -19.77
C TYR A 115 -8.14 0.99 -20.33
N LEU A 116 -9.26 0.75 -21.01
CA LEU A 116 -9.53 -0.50 -21.74
C LEU A 116 -8.47 -0.74 -22.82
N ASP A 117 -8.14 0.26 -23.63
CA ASP A 117 -7.09 0.15 -24.65
C ASP A 117 -5.71 -0.09 -24.00
N TYR A 118 -5.39 0.66 -22.94
CA TYR A 118 -4.15 0.55 -22.17
C TYR A 118 -3.95 -0.86 -21.58
N THR A 119 -4.99 -1.45 -20.98
CA THR A 119 -4.85 -2.74 -20.30
C THR A 119 -4.63 -3.90 -21.27
N ILE A 120 -5.19 -3.81 -22.49
CA ILE A 120 -4.99 -4.80 -23.56
C ILE A 120 -3.50 -4.85 -23.95
N THR A 121 -2.89 -3.71 -24.24
CA THR A 121 -1.48 -3.69 -24.67
C THR A 121 -0.50 -3.88 -23.52
N ASN A 122 -0.89 -3.56 -22.29
CA ASN A 122 -0.13 -3.92 -21.10
C ASN A 122 -0.03 -5.45 -20.95
N LEU A 123 -1.16 -6.17 -21.09
CA LEU A 123 -1.16 -7.64 -21.12
C LEU A 123 -0.34 -8.18 -22.31
N LEU A 124 -0.50 -7.58 -23.50
CA LEU A 124 0.24 -8.00 -24.69
C LEU A 124 1.76 -7.86 -24.52
N ALA A 125 2.24 -6.81 -23.84
CA ALA A 125 3.67 -6.67 -23.53
C ALA A 125 4.17 -7.82 -22.63
N ALA A 126 3.39 -8.23 -21.64
CA ALA A 126 3.72 -9.37 -20.78
C ALA A 126 3.71 -10.69 -21.54
N VAL A 127 2.75 -10.90 -22.45
CA VAL A 127 2.72 -12.05 -23.36
C VAL A 127 3.98 -12.07 -24.23
N ILE A 128 4.35 -10.93 -24.83
CA ILE A 128 5.58 -10.82 -25.63
C ILE A 128 6.79 -11.21 -24.78
N ILE A 129 6.95 -10.60 -23.59
CA ILE A 129 8.07 -10.90 -22.70
C ILE A 129 8.12 -12.38 -22.29
N ALA A 130 6.97 -12.99 -21.96
CA ALA A 130 6.89 -14.38 -21.54
C ALA A 130 7.28 -15.34 -22.68
N PHE A 131 6.72 -15.15 -23.87
CA PHE A 131 7.02 -15.99 -25.03
C PHE A 131 8.37 -15.69 -25.68
N THR A 132 8.99 -14.54 -25.40
CA THR A 132 10.36 -14.26 -25.86
C THR A 132 11.38 -14.69 -24.83
N PHE A 133 11.42 -14.08 -23.65
CA PHE A 133 12.48 -14.31 -22.67
C PHE A 133 12.23 -15.52 -21.78
N GLY A 134 10.96 -15.86 -21.52
CA GLY A 134 10.58 -17.04 -20.73
C GLY A 134 10.66 -18.36 -21.50
N GLU A 135 10.66 -18.33 -22.83
CA GLU A 135 10.82 -19.52 -23.69
C GLU A 135 12.22 -19.68 -24.30
N PHE A 136 13.02 -18.61 -24.30
CA PHE A 136 14.34 -18.63 -24.92
C PHE A 136 15.36 -19.36 -24.04
N GLY A 137 15.79 -20.54 -24.46
CA GLY A 137 16.80 -21.36 -23.77
C GLY A 137 16.34 -22.81 -23.58
N HIS A 138 17.23 -23.69 -23.12
CA HIS A 138 16.87 -25.07 -22.78
C HIS A 138 16.23 -25.16 -21.39
N THR A 139 15.15 -25.93 -21.26
CA THR A 139 14.46 -26.21 -20.00
C THR A 139 15.27 -27.19 -19.15
N ASN A 140 15.51 -26.85 -17.88
CA ASN A 140 16.09 -27.74 -16.87
C ASN A 140 15.11 -27.92 -15.71
N ASP A 141 15.22 -29.01 -14.96
CA ASP A 141 14.31 -29.34 -13.85
C ASP A 141 14.24 -28.24 -12.76
N ASP A 142 15.36 -27.55 -12.49
CA ASP A 142 15.42 -26.45 -11.50
C ASP A 142 14.93 -25.09 -12.04
N LYS A 143 14.91 -24.89 -13.36
CA LYS A 143 14.53 -23.63 -14.03
C LYS A 143 13.75 -23.93 -15.31
N PRO A 144 12.50 -24.39 -15.19
CA PRO A 144 11.65 -24.68 -16.34
C PRO A 144 11.27 -23.41 -17.12
N ASN A 145 11.13 -23.55 -18.44
CA ASN A 145 10.63 -22.50 -19.32
C ASN A 145 9.15 -22.17 -19.04
N PHE A 146 8.70 -21.01 -19.51
CA PHE A 146 7.36 -20.47 -19.27
C PHE A 146 6.22 -21.47 -19.51
N LEU A 147 6.15 -22.13 -20.67
CA LEU A 147 5.10 -23.08 -21.05
C LEU A 147 5.08 -24.32 -20.14
N VAL A 148 6.25 -24.77 -19.69
CA VAL A 148 6.35 -25.89 -18.74
C VAL A 148 5.79 -25.45 -17.39
N GLN A 149 6.14 -24.24 -16.93
CA GLN A 149 5.63 -23.69 -15.67
C GLN A 149 4.11 -23.51 -15.63
N LEU A 150 3.45 -23.32 -16.78
CA LEU A 150 1.98 -23.24 -16.83
C LEU A 150 1.28 -24.55 -16.44
N SER A 151 1.96 -25.68 -16.57
CA SER A 151 1.43 -27.01 -16.25
C SER A 151 1.78 -27.51 -14.84
N GLN A 152 2.62 -26.76 -14.12
CA GLN A 152 3.10 -27.13 -12.79
C GLN A 152 2.13 -26.71 -11.69
N ASN A 153 2.18 -27.39 -10.54
CA ASN A 153 1.38 -27.06 -9.37
C ASN A 153 2.03 -25.92 -8.55
N ASN A 154 2.13 -24.73 -9.13
CA ASN A 154 2.74 -23.54 -8.52
C ASN A 154 1.70 -22.48 -8.11
N TRP A 155 0.46 -22.92 -7.84
CA TRP A 155 -0.69 -22.05 -7.58
C TRP A 155 -0.49 -21.02 -6.45
N PRO A 156 0.14 -21.33 -5.30
CA PRO A 156 0.40 -20.34 -4.27
C PRO A 156 1.19 -19.12 -4.79
N SER A 157 2.30 -19.37 -5.50
CA SER A 157 3.09 -18.30 -6.16
C SER A 157 2.31 -17.57 -7.25
N VAL A 158 1.50 -18.30 -8.03
CA VAL A 158 0.61 -17.70 -9.03
C VAL A 158 -0.41 -16.76 -8.37
N LEU A 159 -0.99 -17.14 -7.24
CA LEU A 159 -1.95 -16.31 -6.51
C LEU A 159 -1.28 -15.03 -5.97
N PHE A 160 -0.03 -15.10 -5.50
CA PHE A 160 0.72 -13.90 -5.12
C PHE A 160 0.99 -12.98 -6.31
N ALA A 161 1.39 -13.52 -7.45
CA ALA A 161 1.55 -12.74 -8.68
C ALA A 161 0.22 -12.09 -9.09
N MET A 162 -0.87 -12.85 -9.05
CA MET A 162 -2.20 -12.34 -9.38
C MET A 162 -2.66 -11.25 -8.40
N ALA A 163 -2.42 -11.41 -7.09
CA ALA A 163 -2.74 -10.41 -6.08
C ALA A 163 -1.97 -9.10 -6.34
N GLY A 164 -0.68 -9.21 -6.66
CA GLY A 164 0.15 -8.08 -7.08
C GLY A 164 -0.44 -7.35 -8.29
N GLY A 165 -0.90 -8.10 -9.29
CA GLY A 165 -1.52 -7.51 -10.48
C GLY A 165 -2.85 -6.81 -10.19
N VAL A 166 -3.68 -7.38 -9.31
CA VAL A 166 -4.94 -6.74 -8.89
C VAL A 166 -4.66 -5.40 -8.23
N VAL A 167 -3.74 -5.35 -7.27
CA VAL A 167 -3.44 -4.09 -6.55
C VAL A 167 -2.76 -3.07 -7.47
N LEU A 168 -1.85 -3.47 -8.37
CA LEU A 168 -1.26 -2.55 -9.36
C LEU A 168 -2.35 -1.95 -10.25
N SER A 169 -3.26 -2.77 -10.77
CA SER A 169 -4.33 -2.31 -11.66
C SER A 169 -5.30 -1.34 -10.97
N LEU A 170 -5.63 -1.59 -9.70
CA LEU A 170 -6.41 -0.66 -8.88
C LEU A 170 -5.69 0.68 -8.70
N GLY A 171 -4.38 0.65 -8.46
CA GLY A 171 -3.56 1.85 -8.34
C GLY A 171 -3.46 2.64 -9.66
N ASN A 172 -3.22 1.95 -10.79
CA ASN A 172 -3.13 2.56 -12.13
C ASN A 172 -4.47 3.18 -12.56
N LEU A 173 -5.58 2.50 -12.29
CA LEU A 173 -6.91 3.05 -12.58
C LEU A 173 -7.20 4.27 -11.71
N SER A 174 -6.83 4.22 -10.43
CA SER A 174 -7.01 5.33 -9.49
C SER A 174 -6.19 6.57 -9.88
N THR A 175 -4.91 6.40 -10.24
CA THR A 175 -4.04 7.50 -10.70
C THR A 175 -4.57 8.18 -11.95
N GLN A 176 -5.19 7.44 -12.87
CA GLN A 176 -5.85 8.00 -14.05
C GLN A 176 -6.87 9.10 -13.71
N TYR A 177 -7.66 8.89 -12.66
CA TYR A 177 -8.58 9.91 -12.17
C TYR A 177 -7.87 10.99 -11.35
N ALA A 178 -6.84 10.62 -10.58
CA ALA A 178 -6.13 11.54 -9.70
C ALA A 178 -5.38 12.66 -10.45
N TRP A 179 -4.72 12.35 -11.58
CA TRP A 179 -4.00 13.33 -12.40
C TRP A 179 -4.88 14.51 -12.77
N ALA A 180 -6.19 14.27 -12.94
CA ALA A 180 -7.10 15.31 -13.33
C ALA A 180 -7.27 16.40 -12.26
N PHE A 181 -7.26 15.99 -10.98
CA PHE A 181 -7.50 16.86 -9.83
C PHE A 181 -6.25 17.55 -9.32
N VAL A 182 -5.14 16.82 -9.18
CA VAL A 182 -3.93 17.34 -8.51
C VAL A 182 -2.74 17.55 -9.43
N GLY A 183 -2.83 17.10 -10.69
CA GLY A 183 -1.78 17.22 -11.70
C GLY A 183 -0.81 16.05 -11.70
N LEU A 184 -0.19 15.81 -12.87
CA LEU A 184 0.70 14.68 -13.09
C LEU A 184 1.87 14.68 -12.10
N SER A 185 2.50 15.84 -11.94
CA SER A 185 3.73 15.96 -11.14
C SER A 185 3.50 15.72 -9.65
N VAL A 186 2.29 15.96 -9.12
CA VAL A 186 1.98 15.78 -7.69
C VAL A 186 1.48 14.36 -7.43
N THR A 187 0.63 13.83 -8.30
CA THR A 187 0.14 12.45 -8.18
C THR A 187 1.30 11.47 -8.15
N GLU A 188 2.19 11.56 -9.14
CA GLU A 188 3.30 10.61 -9.28
C GLU A 188 4.26 10.66 -8.10
N VAL A 189 4.54 11.85 -7.57
CA VAL A 189 5.39 11.99 -6.38
C VAL A 189 4.74 11.37 -5.15
N MET A 190 3.44 11.63 -4.93
CA MET A 190 2.75 11.07 -3.79
C MET A 190 2.69 9.54 -3.84
N THR A 191 2.27 8.98 -4.97
CA THR A 191 2.12 7.53 -5.12
C THR A 191 3.47 6.83 -5.02
N SER A 192 4.49 7.36 -5.70
CA SER A 192 5.87 6.87 -5.64
C SER A 192 6.43 6.87 -4.22
N SER A 193 6.32 7.97 -3.49
CA SER A 193 6.86 8.06 -2.12
C SER A 193 6.18 7.09 -1.16
N ILE A 194 4.86 6.90 -1.27
CA ILE A 194 4.14 5.91 -0.45
C ILE A 194 4.60 4.49 -0.84
N THR A 195 4.75 4.23 -2.14
CA THR A 195 5.22 2.94 -2.66
C THR A 195 6.58 2.58 -2.11
N VAL A 196 7.54 3.52 -2.13
CA VAL A 196 8.89 3.28 -1.61
C VAL A 196 8.87 3.12 -0.09
N VAL A 197 8.16 3.97 0.65
CA VAL A 197 8.16 3.90 2.12
C VAL A 197 7.59 2.58 2.63
N ILE A 198 6.50 2.10 2.05
CA ILE A 198 5.85 0.86 2.50
C ILE A 198 6.46 -0.35 1.77
N GLY A 199 6.49 -0.32 0.44
CA GLY A 199 6.92 -1.44 -0.41
C GLY A 199 8.39 -1.80 -0.25
N THR A 200 9.29 -0.80 -0.26
CA THR A 200 10.73 -1.07 -0.06
C THR A 200 11.03 -1.55 1.35
N THR A 201 10.30 -1.07 2.34
CA THR A 201 10.41 -1.56 3.72
C THR A 201 9.98 -3.04 3.81
N LEU A 202 8.86 -3.41 3.19
CA LEU A 202 8.41 -4.81 3.14
C LEU A 202 9.40 -5.69 2.38
N ASN A 203 9.80 -5.27 1.18
CA ASN A 203 10.77 -6.00 0.35
C ASN A 203 12.12 -6.17 1.06
N TYR A 204 12.59 -5.19 1.83
CA TYR A 204 13.82 -5.31 2.59
C TYR A 204 13.79 -6.48 3.58
N PHE A 205 12.64 -6.73 4.21
CA PHE A 205 12.47 -7.88 5.10
C PHE A 205 12.20 -9.17 4.35
N LEU A 206 11.49 -9.12 3.22
CA LEU A 206 11.26 -10.29 2.36
C LEU A 206 12.55 -10.78 1.70
N ASP A 207 13.45 -9.87 1.33
CA ASP A 207 14.76 -10.19 0.73
C ASP A 207 15.83 -10.49 1.80
N ASP A 208 15.48 -11.03 2.97
CA ASP A 208 16.41 -11.36 4.07
C ASP A 208 17.43 -10.26 4.42
N LYS A 209 17.07 -8.99 4.19
CA LYS A 209 17.95 -7.83 4.43
C LYS A 209 19.22 -7.86 3.58
N ILE A 210 19.15 -8.42 2.36
CA ILE A 210 20.27 -8.45 1.39
C ILE A 210 20.85 -7.04 1.15
N ASN A 211 20.00 -6.01 1.10
CA ASN A 211 20.43 -4.63 0.92
C ASN A 211 20.93 -4.02 2.23
N ARG A 212 21.89 -3.08 2.18
CA ARG A 212 22.36 -2.40 3.40
C ARG A 212 21.35 -1.35 3.86
N ALA A 213 20.78 -1.53 5.06
CA ALA A 213 19.85 -0.57 5.67
C ALA A 213 20.41 0.86 5.72
N GLU A 214 21.70 1.00 6.03
CA GLU A 214 22.41 2.28 6.12
C GLU A 214 22.38 3.11 4.82
N ILE A 215 22.15 2.46 3.69
CA ILE A 215 22.10 3.09 2.37
C ILE A 215 20.64 3.15 1.88
N LEU A 216 19.88 2.07 2.08
CA LEU A 216 18.50 1.97 1.61
C LEU A 216 17.58 3.01 2.27
N PHE A 217 17.58 3.10 3.61
CA PHE A 217 16.64 3.95 4.33
C PHE A 217 16.89 5.45 4.21
N PRO A 218 18.13 5.96 4.07
CA PRO A 218 18.35 7.35 3.67
C PRO A 218 17.74 7.67 2.30
N GLY A 219 17.81 6.74 1.34
CA GLY A 219 17.10 6.85 0.07
C GLY A 219 15.59 6.99 0.27
N VAL A 220 14.99 6.11 1.08
CA VAL A 220 13.57 6.18 1.47
C VAL A 220 13.22 7.51 2.14
N ALA A 221 14.10 8.03 3.02
CA ALA A 221 13.92 9.32 3.67
C ALA A 221 13.90 10.49 2.67
N CYS A 222 14.71 10.43 1.60
CA CYS A 222 14.63 11.42 0.52
C CYS A 222 13.27 11.41 -0.18
N PHE A 223 12.64 10.24 -0.39
CA PHE A 223 11.27 10.15 -0.93
C PHE A 223 10.23 10.76 0.04
N LEU A 224 10.40 10.60 1.36
CA LEU A 224 9.55 11.25 2.37
C LEU A 224 9.67 12.78 2.34
N ILE A 225 10.89 13.30 2.18
CA ILE A 225 11.10 14.74 2.03
C ILE A 225 10.46 15.22 0.71
N ALA A 226 10.62 14.46 -0.37
CA ALA A 226 10.06 14.80 -1.67
C ALA A 226 8.52 14.90 -1.65
N VAL A 227 7.80 14.01 -0.94
CA VAL A 227 6.34 14.09 -0.83
C VAL A 227 5.87 15.29 -0.02
N CYS A 228 6.62 15.67 1.02
CA CYS A 228 6.37 16.91 1.76
C CYS A 228 6.53 18.13 0.84
N LEU A 229 7.63 18.19 0.08
CA LEU A 229 7.87 19.26 -0.89
C LEU A 229 6.79 19.30 -1.98
N ALA A 230 6.35 18.16 -2.51
CA ALA A 230 5.26 18.08 -3.48
C ALA A 230 3.95 18.66 -2.95
N SER A 231 3.62 18.41 -1.68
CA SER A 231 2.44 19.00 -1.03
C SER A 231 2.52 20.53 -0.99
N PHE A 232 3.72 21.07 -0.72
CA PHE A 232 3.96 22.52 -0.78
C PHE A 232 3.93 23.07 -2.20
N VAL A 233 4.51 22.36 -3.18
CA VAL A 233 4.46 22.71 -4.62
C VAL A 233 3.00 22.81 -5.07
N HIS A 234 2.19 21.79 -4.76
CA HIS A 234 0.77 21.76 -5.12
C HIS A 234 0.01 22.94 -4.51
N THR A 235 0.18 23.16 -3.21
CA THR A 235 -0.49 24.27 -2.49
C THR A 235 -0.08 25.63 -3.03
N SER A 236 1.20 25.81 -3.37
CA SER A 236 1.72 27.05 -3.96
C SER A 236 1.16 27.26 -5.37
N ASN A 237 1.16 26.22 -6.22
CA ASN A 237 0.67 26.31 -7.59
C ASN A 237 -0.85 26.50 -7.67
N ALA A 238 -1.61 25.87 -6.77
CA ALA A 238 -3.06 26.07 -6.68
C ALA A 238 -3.42 27.53 -6.39
N LYS A 239 -2.66 28.18 -5.49
CA LYS A 239 -2.80 29.63 -5.21
C LYS A 239 -2.45 30.47 -6.43
N ASP A 240 -1.34 30.15 -7.11
CA ASP A 240 -0.94 30.85 -8.33
C ASP A 240 -2.03 30.75 -9.41
N ASN A 241 -2.65 29.58 -9.57
CA ASN A 241 -3.74 29.37 -10.53
C ASN A 241 -5.03 30.11 -10.14
N GLN A 242 -5.36 30.18 -8.85
CA GLN A 242 -6.49 30.97 -8.38
C GLN A 242 -6.30 32.46 -8.68
N VAL A 243 -5.10 33.01 -8.41
CA VAL A 243 -4.77 34.42 -8.72
C VAL A 243 -4.86 34.70 -10.22
N LYS A 244 -4.39 33.79 -11.08
CA LYS A 244 -4.52 33.92 -12.54
C LYS A 244 -6.00 34.06 -12.94
N LEU A 245 -6.87 33.19 -12.42
CA LEU A 245 -8.31 33.19 -12.71
C LEU A 245 -9.03 34.43 -12.16
N GLU A 246 -8.69 34.88 -10.96
CA GLU A 246 -9.27 36.08 -10.35
C GLU A 246 -8.91 37.35 -11.12
N ARG A 247 -7.66 37.47 -11.59
CA ARG A 247 -7.22 38.60 -12.43
C ARG A 247 -7.97 38.66 -13.76
N LEU A 248 -8.22 37.51 -14.38
CA LEU A 248 -9.02 37.45 -15.62
C LEU A 248 -10.45 37.95 -15.38
N ARG A 249 -11.10 37.45 -14.31
CA ARG A 249 -12.46 37.88 -13.94
C ARG A 249 -12.53 39.36 -13.59
N ALA A 250 -11.52 39.89 -12.90
CA ALA A 250 -11.44 41.31 -12.60
C ALA A 250 -11.26 42.16 -13.87
N SER A 251 -10.47 41.67 -14.84
CA SER A 251 -10.31 42.31 -16.14
C SER A 251 -11.61 42.30 -16.96
N GLU A 252 -12.37 41.20 -16.97
CA GLU A 252 -13.67 41.12 -17.65
C GLU A 252 -14.71 42.05 -17.00
N ASN A 253 -14.75 42.11 -15.66
CA ASN A 253 -15.67 42.98 -14.94
C ASN A 253 -15.31 44.48 -15.06
N GLY A 254 -14.02 44.82 -15.14
CA GLY A 254 -13.55 46.20 -15.33
C GLY A 254 -13.83 46.78 -16.72
N VAL A 255 -13.91 45.92 -17.74
CA VAL A 255 -14.34 46.30 -19.11
C VAL A 255 -15.85 46.57 -19.15
N ILE A 256 -16.65 45.92 -18.31
CA ILE A 256 -18.10 46.14 -18.22
C ILE A 256 -18.43 47.41 -17.40
N SER A 257 -17.56 47.84 -16.47
CA SER A 257 -17.79 49.01 -15.62
C SER A 257 -17.35 50.35 -16.23
N ASN A 258 -16.49 50.35 -17.23
CA ASN A 258 -16.06 51.57 -17.93
C ASN A 258 -16.84 51.69 -19.25
N GLY A 259 -17.94 52.43 -19.22
CA GLY A 259 -18.70 52.76 -20.42
C GLY A 259 -17.84 53.51 -21.44
N SER A 260 -17.42 52.83 -22.49
CA SER A 260 -17.07 53.44 -23.78
C SER A 260 -17.06 52.39 -24.89
N ASN A 261 -18.01 52.58 -25.82
CA ASN A 261 -18.21 51.98 -27.14
C ASN A 261 -18.35 50.45 -27.26
N PRO A 262 -19.37 49.96 -27.99
CA PRO A 262 -19.50 48.54 -28.28
C PRO A 262 -18.32 48.14 -29.16
N VAL A 263 -17.42 47.31 -28.61
CA VAL A 263 -16.54 46.48 -29.43
C VAL A 263 -17.45 45.69 -30.37
N PRO A 264 -17.26 45.73 -31.69
CA PRO A 264 -18.15 45.04 -32.60
C PRO A 264 -18.14 43.57 -32.24
N LYS A 265 -19.33 42.99 -32.02
CA LYS A 265 -19.50 41.54 -32.01
C LYS A 265 -18.82 41.03 -33.26
N LYS A 266 -17.70 40.32 -33.08
CA LYS A 266 -17.14 39.54 -34.17
C LYS A 266 -18.12 38.39 -34.35
N ASP A 267 -19.02 38.56 -35.31
CA ASP A 267 -19.98 37.55 -35.72
C ASP A 267 -19.25 36.20 -35.90
N LEU A 268 -19.84 35.16 -35.32
CA LEU A 268 -19.31 33.79 -35.27
C LEU A 268 -19.54 33.02 -36.58
N GLU A 269 -19.80 33.72 -37.69
CA GLU A 269 -19.89 33.14 -39.02
C GLU A 269 -18.92 33.84 -39.97
N TYR A 270 -17.96 33.05 -40.46
CA TYR A 270 -16.96 33.35 -41.48
C TYR A 270 -15.90 34.44 -41.19
N GLY A 271 -14.72 33.98 -40.77
CA GLY A 271 -13.51 34.81 -40.69
C GLY A 271 -12.25 34.00 -40.39
N SER A 272 -11.59 33.55 -41.45
CA SER A 272 -10.24 32.98 -41.50
C SER A 272 -9.20 33.81 -40.71
N GLY A 273 -9.06 33.52 -39.42
CA GLY A 273 -7.99 34.03 -38.58
C GLY A 273 -7.55 32.94 -37.62
N LYS A 274 -6.26 32.57 -37.65
CA LYS A 274 -5.66 31.59 -36.74
C LYS A 274 -6.06 31.93 -35.30
N VAL A 275 -6.90 31.11 -34.69
CA VAL A 275 -7.23 31.21 -33.25
C VAL A 275 -5.90 31.09 -32.51
N GLU A 276 -5.42 32.19 -31.93
CA GLU A 276 -4.19 32.19 -31.16
C GLU A 276 -4.42 31.29 -29.94
N LYS A 277 -3.89 30.05 -29.97
CA LYS A 277 -4.05 29.08 -28.88
C LYS A 277 -3.63 29.74 -27.55
N ALA A 278 -4.47 29.65 -26.53
CA ALA A 278 -4.17 30.29 -25.25
C ALA A 278 -2.81 29.80 -24.73
N LYS A 279 -1.93 30.74 -24.34
CA LYS A 279 -0.57 30.41 -23.91
C LYS A 279 -0.63 29.63 -22.59
N ALA A 280 0.02 28.46 -22.54
CA ALA A 280 0.10 27.64 -21.33
C ALA A 280 0.53 28.45 -20.10
N GLY A 281 -0.10 28.19 -18.95
CA GLY A 281 0.12 28.95 -17.71
C GLY A 281 -0.68 30.25 -17.57
N THR A 282 -1.60 30.55 -18.50
CA THR A 282 -2.56 31.66 -18.39
C THR A 282 -3.93 31.20 -17.90
N ALA A 283 -4.75 32.11 -17.38
CA ALA A 283 -6.13 31.81 -16.98
C ALA A 283 -6.99 31.30 -18.15
N SER A 284 -6.87 31.92 -19.32
CA SER A 284 -7.58 31.51 -20.54
C SER A 284 -7.21 30.08 -20.95
N PHE A 285 -5.93 29.70 -20.81
CA PHE A 285 -5.50 28.32 -21.06
C PHE A 285 -6.11 27.34 -20.06
N LEU A 286 -6.21 27.69 -18.78
CA LEU A 286 -6.85 26.82 -17.78
C LEU A 286 -8.34 26.63 -18.06
N ILE A 287 -9.04 27.67 -18.53
CA ILE A 287 -10.45 27.61 -18.93
C ILE A 287 -10.62 26.75 -20.20
N GLU A 288 -9.76 26.95 -21.21
CA GLU A 288 -9.75 26.15 -22.44
C GLU A 288 -9.41 24.67 -22.16
N LEU A 289 -8.51 24.40 -21.22
CA LEU A 289 -8.20 23.05 -20.77
C LEU A 289 -9.39 22.41 -20.06
N GLU A 290 -10.03 23.14 -19.14
CA GLU A 290 -11.21 22.66 -18.41
C GLU A 290 -12.38 22.38 -19.36
N SER A 291 -12.56 23.15 -20.43
CA SER A 291 -13.64 22.91 -21.39
C SER A 291 -13.39 21.67 -22.25
N ARG A 292 -12.14 21.38 -22.63
CA ARG A 292 -11.79 20.23 -23.48
C ARG A 292 -11.61 18.91 -22.76
N ARG A 293 -11.06 18.93 -21.56
CA ARG A 293 -10.73 17.71 -20.81
C ARG A 293 -11.95 16.84 -20.49
N ALA A 294 -11.74 15.54 -20.31
CA ALA A 294 -12.82 14.62 -19.99
C ALA A 294 -13.33 14.82 -18.55
N ILE A 295 -12.43 14.92 -17.57
CA ILE A 295 -12.80 15.01 -16.16
C ILE A 295 -12.88 16.48 -15.75
N LYS A 296 -14.10 16.98 -15.51
CA LYS A 296 -14.29 18.35 -15.00
C LYS A 296 -13.89 18.45 -13.54
N VAL A 297 -13.02 19.39 -13.19
CA VAL A 297 -12.46 19.56 -11.85
C VAL A 297 -12.68 20.96 -11.26
N PHE A 298 -13.05 21.96 -12.05
CA PHE A 298 -13.35 23.29 -11.52
C PHE A 298 -14.49 23.23 -10.50
N GLY A 299 -14.25 23.83 -9.33
CA GLY A 299 -15.19 23.80 -8.20
C GLY A 299 -15.20 22.49 -7.40
N LYS A 300 -14.45 21.46 -7.80
CA LYS A 300 -14.27 20.24 -7.00
C LYS A 300 -13.15 20.41 -5.98
N SER A 301 -13.23 19.64 -4.89
CA SER A 301 -12.24 19.70 -3.80
C SER A 301 -10.95 18.98 -4.18
N THR A 302 -9.82 19.65 -4.00
CA THR A 302 -8.46 19.08 -4.10
C THR A 302 -8.28 17.84 -3.22
N LEU A 303 -8.98 17.77 -2.07
CA LEU A 303 -8.93 16.64 -1.16
C LEU A 303 -9.36 15.33 -1.84
N ILE A 304 -10.30 15.38 -2.78
CA ILE A 304 -10.74 14.18 -3.53
C ILE A 304 -9.55 13.59 -4.29
N GLY A 305 -8.81 14.43 -5.03
CA GLY A 305 -7.64 13.98 -5.77
C GLY A 305 -6.53 13.45 -4.87
N LEU A 306 -6.27 14.11 -3.73
CA LEU A 306 -5.27 13.65 -2.75
C LEU A 306 -5.66 12.30 -2.11
N SER A 307 -6.94 12.08 -1.80
CA SER A 307 -7.43 10.80 -1.28
C SER A 307 -7.25 9.66 -2.29
N ILE A 308 -7.50 9.94 -3.59
CA ILE A 308 -7.28 8.95 -4.65
C ILE A 308 -5.78 8.66 -4.80
N CYS A 309 -4.90 9.67 -4.69
CA CYS A 309 -3.44 9.46 -4.70
C CYS A 309 -2.98 8.59 -3.53
N LEU A 310 -3.52 8.83 -2.33
CA LEU A 310 -3.19 8.02 -1.14
C LEU A 310 -3.60 6.56 -1.34
N PHE A 311 -4.82 6.31 -1.81
CA PHE A 311 -5.29 4.97 -2.12
C PHE A 311 -4.41 4.29 -3.18
N ALA A 312 -4.10 5.00 -4.28
CA ALA A 312 -3.24 4.47 -5.33
C ALA A 312 -1.82 4.15 -4.82
N GLY A 313 -1.24 5.00 -3.98
CA GLY A 313 0.08 4.75 -3.39
C GLY A 313 0.11 3.52 -2.48
N ILE A 314 -0.96 3.28 -1.70
CA ILE A 314 -1.09 2.07 -0.88
C ILE A 314 -1.19 0.84 -1.80
N CYS A 315 -2.04 0.89 -2.83
CA CYS A 315 -2.14 -0.18 -3.82
C CYS A 315 -0.78 -0.48 -4.47
N PHE A 316 -0.02 0.55 -4.86
CA PHE A 316 1.31 0.38 -5.43
C PHE A 316 2.33 -0.19 -4.44
N SER A 317 2.24 0.16 -3.16
CA SER A 317 3.17 -0.38 -2.16
C SER A 317 3.10 -1.89 -1.97
N LEU A 318 2.00 -2.52 -2.38
CA LEU A 318 1.75 -3.95 -2.18
C LEU A 318 2.13 -4.82 -3.39
N PHE A 319 2.23 -4.27 -4.61
CA PHE A 319 2.48 -5.11 -5.79
C PHE A 319 3.91 -5.67 -5.80
N SER A 320 4.90 -4.87 -5.42
CA SER A 320 6.33 -5.26 -5.47
C SER A 320 6.63 -6.37 -4.44
N PRO A 321 6.16 -6.27 -3.18
CA PRO A 321 6.21 -7.38 -2.22
C PRO A 321 5.47 -8.63 -2.67
N ALA A 322 4.26 -8.51 -3.22
CA ALA A 322 3.51 -9.65 -3.74
C ALA A 322 4.23 -10.34 -4.91
N PHE A 323 4.88 -9.56 -5.78
CA PHE A 323 5.68 -10.09 -6.87
C PHE A 323 6.95 -10.79 -6.38
N ASN A 324 7.62 -10.23 -5.37
CA ASN A 324 8.77 -10.84 -4.71
C ASN A 324 8.40 -12.22 -4.14
N LEU A 325 7.29 -12.29 -3.40
CA LEU A 325 6.75 -13.54 -2.87
C LEU A 325 6.47 -14.57 -3.96
N ALA A 326 5.93 -14.13 -5.10
CA ALA A 326 5.65 -15.00 -6.23
C ALA A 326 6.91 -15.61 -6.85
N THR A 327 8.00 -14.84 -6.99
CA THR A 327 9.21 -15.30 -7.71
C THR A 327 10.26 -15.92 -6.81
N ASN A 328 10.39 -15.44 -5.58
CA ASN A 328 11.42 -15.90 -4.65
C ASN A 328 10.90 -16.96 -3.67
N ASP A 329 9.58 -17.13 -3.58
CA ASP A 329 8.92 -18.02 -2.63
C ASP A 329 9.52 -17.88 -1.22
N GLN A 330 9.70 -16.64 -0.76
CA GLN A 330 10.28 -16.32 0.57
C GLN A 330 9.46 -16.89 1.74
N TRP A 331 8.26 -17.32 1.39
CA TRP A 331 7.27 -17.90 2.26
C TRP A 331 7.21 -19.44 2.09
N ASN A 332 8.11 -20.04 1.31
CA ASN A 332 8.21 -21.48 1.02
C ASN A 332 6.83 -22.15 0.84
N THR A 333 5.95 -21.51 0.05
CA THR A 333 4.56 -21.95 -0.15
C THR A 333 4.42 -23.06 -1.17
N LEU A 334 5.47 -23.36 -1.92
CA LEU A 334 5.50 -24.42 -2.92
C LEU A 334 5.81 -25.78 -2.30
N ASP A 335 5.18 -26.83 -2.83
CA ASP A 335 5.45 -28.23 -2.46
C ASP A 335 6.91 -28.62 -2.79
N ASP A 336 7.45 -29.59 -2.05
CA ASP A 336 8.81 -30.12 -2.26
C ASP A 336 9.04 -30.57 -3.72
N GLY A 337 10.06 -30.01 -4.36
CA GLY A 337 10.42 -30.31 -5.75
C GLY A 337 9.69 -29.50 -6.82
N VAL A 338 8.77 -28.59 -6.44
CA VAL A 338 8.18 -27.63 -7.38
C VAL A 338 9.13 -26.44 -7.55
N PRO A 339 9.62 -26.14 -8.77
CA PRO A 339 10.53 -25.02 -8.99
C PRO A 339 9.81 -23.68 -8.85
N ARG A 340 10.53 -22.67 -8.38
CA ARG A 340 10.03 -21.31 -8.20
C ARG A 340 9.56 -20.71 -9.52
N LEU A 341 8.55 -19.86 -9.43
CA LEU A 341 8.00 -19.18 -10.61
C LEU A 341 9.07 -18.27 -11.23
N SER A 342 9.32 -18.40 -12.53
CA SER A 342 10.21 -17.46 -13.20
C SER A 342 9.59 -16.06 -13.20
N VAL A 343 10.43 -15.02 -13.29
CA VAL A 343 9.96 -13.63 -13.40
C VAL A 343 8.99 -13.46 -14.57
N TYR A 344 9.22 -14.17 -15.67
CA TYR A 344 8.38 -14.08 -16.87
C TYR A 344 7.00 -14.71 -16.66
N THR A 345 6.96 -15.90 -16.06
CA THR A 345 5.69 -16.58 -15.73
C THR A 345 4.91 -15.81 -14.65
N ALA A 346 5.60 -15.31 -13.63
CA ALA A 346 5.01 -14.45 -12.61
C ALA A 346 4.43 -13.18 -13.24
N PHE A 347 5.18 -12.51 -14.11
CA PHE A 347 4.72 -11.31 -14.80
C PHE A 347 3.53 -11.56 -15.74
N PHE A 348 3.46 -12.73 -16.36
CA PHE A 348 2.30 -13.15 -17.15
C PHE A 348 1.03 -13.26 -16.30
N TYR A 349 1.04 -14.03 -15.21
CA TYR A 349 -0.13 -14.18 -14.33
C TYR A 349 -0.51 -12.87 -13.64
N PHE A 350 0.47 -12.08 -13.22
CA PHE A 350 0.31 -10.72 -12.71
C PHE A 350 -0.41 -9.83 -13.74
N SER A 351 -0.03 -9.90 -15.01
CA SER A 351 -0.64 -9.09 -16.07
C SER A 351 -2.03 -9.58 -16.46
N CYS A 352 -2.28 -10.90 -16.39
CA CYS A 352 -3.60 -11.48 -16.59
C CYS A 352 -4.60 -10.98 -15.53
N SER A 353 -4.23 -10.98 -14.25
CA SER A 353 -5.11 -10.47 -13.20
C SER A 353 -5.32 -8.96 -13.30
N CYS A 354 -4.27 -8.19 -13.63
CA CYS A 354 -4.35 -6.76 -13.96
C CYS A 354 -5.44 -6.50 -15.01
N PHE A 355 -5.42 -7.29 -16.08
CA PHE A 355 -6.35 -7.19 -17.20
C PHE A 355 -7.79 -7.54 -16.80
N VAL A 356 -7.99 -8.67 -16.11
CA VAL A 356 -9.33 -9.10 -15.69
C VAL A 356 -10.00 -8.06 -14.80
N ILE A 357 -9.31 -7.57 -13.75
CA ILE A 357 -9.91 -6.56 -12.87
C ILE A 357 -10.13 -5.22 -13.60
N ALA A 358 -9.21 -4.83 -14.49
CA ALA A 358 -9.35 -3.62 -15.30
C ALA A 358 -10.59 -3.67 -16.20
N ILE A 359 -10.82 -4.79 -16.87
CA ILE A 359 -11.98 -5.02 -17.74
C ILE A 359 -13.28 -4.95 -16.91
N ILE A 360 -13.36 -5.65 -15.78
CA ILE A 360 -14.54 -5.65 -14.90
C ILE A 360 -14.88 -4.23 -14.46
N LEU A 361 -13.90 -3.49 -13.94
CA LEU A 361 -14.12 -2.14 -13.43
C LEU A 361 -14.44 -1.14 -14.55
N ASN A 362 -13.73 -1.18 -15.67
CA ASN A 362 -13.94 -0.21 -16.74
C ASN A 362 -15.22 -0.48 -17.53
N ILE A 363 -15.63 -1.74 -17.71
CA ILE A 363 -16.97 -2.05 -18.24
C ILE A 363 -18.04 -1.52 -17.28
N THR A 364 -17.85 -1.69 -15.96
CA THR A 364 -18.76 -1.10 -14.97
C THR A 364 -18.81 0.43 -15.10
N PHE A 365 -17.67 1.10 -15.31
CA PHE A 365 -17.59 2.55 -15.48
C PHE A 365 -18.09 3.07 -16.83
N LEU A 366 -18.23 2.23 -17.87
CA LEU A 366 -18.96 2.62 -19.09
C LEU A 366 -20.42 2.97 -18.75
N TYR A 367 -21.07 2.12 -17.96
CA TYR A 367 -22.49 2.24 -17.62
C TYR A 367 -22.75 3.06 -16.35
N ARG A 368 -21.82 3.01 -15.38
CA ARG A 368 -21.86 3.75 -14.11
C ARG A 368 -20.60 4.62 -13.95
N PRO A 369 -20.48 5.68 -14.76
CA PRO A 369 -19.28 6.51 -14.79
C PRO A 369 -19.05 7.28 -13.48
N ALA A 370 -17.78 7.37 -13.07
CA ALA A 370 -17.37 8.19 -11.94
C ALA A 370 -17.37 9.69 -12.28
N PHE A 371 -17.48 10.55 -11.27
CA PHE A 371 -17.26 12.01 -11.35
C PHE A 371 -18.13 12.78 -12.36
N ASN A 372 -19.33 12.28 -12.68
CA ASN A 372 -20.26 12.83 -13.68
C ASN A 372 -19.70 12.82 -15.11
N LEU A 373 -18.82 11.86 -15.44
CA LEU A 373 -18.46 11.59 -16.83
C LEU A 373 -19.70 11.11 -17.60
N PRO A 374 -19.77 11.35 -18.93
CA PRO A 374 -20.87 10.85 -19.73
C PRO A 374 -20.87 9.32 -19.74
N GLN A 375 -22.06 8.74 -19.72
CA GLN A 375 -22.23 7.32 -19.95
C GLN A 375 -21.77 6.95 -21.36
N SER A 376 -21.23 5.74 -21.49
CA SER A 376 -20.82 5.17 -22.77
C SER A 376 -21.29 3.73 -22.87
N SER A 377 -21.06 3.10 -24.01
CA SER A 377 -21.38 1.70 -24.28
C SER A 377 -20.19 0.98 -24.88
N ILE A 378 -20.22 -0.35 -24.86
CA ILE A 378 -19.19 -1.17 -25.52
C ILE A 378 -19.10 -0.82 -27.02
N TRP A 379 -20.23 -0.56 -27.68
CA TRP A 379 -20.25 -0.19 -29.09
C TRP A 379 -19.60 1.19 -29.33
N ALA A 380 -19.87 2.16 -28.46
CA ALA A 380 -19.21 3.47 -28.52
C ALA A 380 -17.69 3.36 -28.24
N TYR A 381 -17.29 2.50 -27.31
CA TYR A 381 -15.88 2.17 -27.08
C TYR A 381 -15.24 1.59 -28.35
N LEU A 382 -15.80 0.55 -28.97
CA LEU A 382 -15.23 -0.09 -30.15
C LEU A 382 -15.00 0.90 -31.32
N ASN A 383 -15.90 1.86 -31.48
CA ASN A 383 -15.81 2.90 -32.51
C ASN A 383 -14.94 4.12 -32.14
N ASP A 384 -14.46 4.22 -30.90
CA ASP A 384 -13.64 5.34 -30.45
C ASP A 384 -12.16 5.18 -30.84
N TRP A 385 -11.79 5.75 -31.98
CA TRP A 385 -10.42 5.74 -32.51
C TRP A 385 -9.61 7.01 -32.22
N ASP A 386 -10.22 8.08 -31.66
CA ASP A 386 -9.49 9.34 -31.42
C ASP A 386 -8.56 9.24 -30.21
N GLY A 387 -7.30 8.91 -30.47
CA GLY A 387 -6.28 8.77 -29.44
C GLY A 387 -6.06 7.33 -28.95
N ARG A 388 -6.71 6.33 -29.57
CA ARG A 388 -6.50 4.90 -29.26
C ARG A 388 -5.04 4.46 -29.39
N ALA A 389 -4.33 4.91 -30.44
CA ALA A 389 -2.92 4.58 -30.63
C ALA A 389 -2.02 5.06 -29.46
N TRP A 390 -2.34 6.22 -28.88
CA TRP A 390 -1.65 6.73 -27.71
C TRP A 390 -1.96 5.88 -26.47
N ALA A 391 -3.21 5.41 -26.31
CA ALA A 391 -3.57 4.53 -25.20
C ALA A 391 -2.84 3.17 -25.32
N PHE A 392 -2.75 2.62 -26.53
CA PHE A 392 -1.95 1.43 -26.81
C PHE A 392 -0.47 1.62 -26.49
N LEU A 393 0.12 2.73 -26.91
CA LEU A 393 1.50 3.08 -26.57
C LEU A 393 1.72 3.18 -25.06
N ALA A 394 0.78 3.80 -24.33
CA ALA A 394 0.85 3.87 -22.87
C ALA A 394 0.83 2.48 -22.22
N GLY A 395 -0.01 1.56 -22.72
CA GLY A 395 -0.04 0.18 -22.21
C GLY A 395 1.24 -0.59 -22.49
N PHE A 396 1.83 -0.45 -23.69
CA PHE A 396 3.13 -1.05 -23.99
C PHE A 396 4.25 -0.49 -23.11
N LEU A 397 4.30 0.83 -22.94
CA LEU A 397 5.30 1.46 -22.07
C LEU A 397 5.16 0.98 -20.63
N CYS A 398 3.94 0.87 -20.10
CA CYS A 398 3.76 0.35 -18.75
C CYS A 398 4.16 -1.12 -18.65
N GLY A 399 3.72 -1.96 -19.60
CA GLY A 399 4.00 -3.40 -19.58
C GLY A 399 5.49 -3.71 -19.73
N PHE A 400 6.17 -3.09 -20.70
CA PHE A 400 7.62 -3.24 -20.83
C PHE A 400 8.36 -2.62 -19.65
N GLY A 401 7.90 -1.48 -19.12
CA GLY A 401 8.48 -0.84 -17.95
C GLY A 401 8.44 -1.73 -16.70
N ASN A 402 7.27 -2.33 -16.41
CA ASN A 402 7.13 -3.28 -15.30
C ASN A 402 7.97 -4.54 -15.53
N GLY A 403 7.94 -5.10 -16.74
CA GLY A 403 8.78 -6.26 -17.08
C GLY A 403 10.27 -6.00 -16.85
N LEU A 404 10.77 -4.83 -17.28
CA LEU A 404 12.17 -4.40 -17.06
C LEU A 404 12.47 -4.14 -15.58
N GLN A 405 11.53 -3.58 -14.82
CA GLN A 405 11.67 -3.41 -13.37
C GLN A 405 11.80 -4.78 -12.69
N PHE A 406 10.97 -5.76 -13.04
CA PHE A 406 11.02 -7.09 -12.44
C PHE A 406 12.28 -7.87 -12.83
N MET A 407 12.71 -7.79 -14.10
CA MET A 407 13.99 -8.35 -14.54
C MET A 407 15.18 -7.74 -13.78
N GLY A 408 15.18 -6.42 -13.58
CA GLY A 408 16.19 -5.74 -12.76
C GLY A 408 16.12 -6.15 -11.28
N GLY A 409 14.91 -6.33 -10.74
CA GLY A 409 14.68 -6.74 -9.35
C GLY A 409 15.14 -8.16 -9.04
N GLN A 410 14.96 -9.11 -9.96
CA GLN A 410 15.50 -10.45 -9.81
C GLN A 410 17.04 -10.45 -9.70
N ALA A 411 17.69 -9.53 -10.42
CA ALA A 411 19.14 -9.40 -10.44
C ALA A 411 19.71 -8.62 -9.23
N ALA A 412 19.01 -7.56 -8.81
CA ALA A 412 19.49 -6.58 -7.83
C ALA A 412 18.84 -6.67 -6.44
N GLY A 413 17.77 -7.47 -6.30
CA GLY A 413 16.84 -7.43 -5.18
C GLY A 413 15.66 -6.48 -5.45
N TYR A 414 14.45 -6.88 -5.05
CA TYR A 414 13.23 -6.11 -5.34
C TYR A 414 13.17 -4.81 -4.54
N ALA A 415 13.76 -4.77 -3.35
CA ALA A 415 13.92 -3.53 -2.59
C ALA A 415 14.79 -2.49 -3.32
N ALA A 416 15.81 -2.92 -4.06
CA ALA A 416 16.65 -2.02 -4.86
C ALA A 416 15.95 -1.60 -6.16
N ALA A 417 15.19 -2.51 -6.79
CA ALA A 417 14.38 -2.19 -7.97
C ALA A 417 13.28 -1.15 -7.72
N ASP A 418 12.85 -0.96 -6.48
CA ASP A 418 11.98 0.16 -6.12
C ASP A 418 12.64 1.55 -6.34
N ALA A 419 13.95 1.63 -6.62
CA ALA A 419 14.56 2.86 -7.13
C ALA A 419 13.92 3.36 -8.43
N VAL A 420 13.31 2.47 -9.22
CA VAL A 420 12.51 2.81 -10.41
C VAL A 420 11.32 3.72 -10.07
N GLN A 421 10.86 3.70 -8.82
CA GLN A 421 9.83 4.63 -8.33
C GLN A 421 10.29 6.09 -8.37
N ALA A 422 11.54 6.41 -8.67
CA ALA A 422 11.94 7.77 -9.05
C ALA A 422 11.41 8.22 -10.43
N LEU A 423 10.44 7.50 -11.00
CA LEU A 423 9.62 7.88 -12.14
C LEU A 423 9.04 9.32 -12.09
N PRO A 424 8.84 9.99 -10.93
CA PRO A 424 8.48 11.40 -10.90
C PRO A 424 9.47 12.33 -11.60
N LEU A 425 10.75 11.94 -11.73
CA LEU A 425 11.73 12.70 -12.49
C LEU A 425 11.31 12.84 -13.96
N VAL A 426 10.79 11.76 -14.55
CA VAL A 426 10.36 11.72 -15.95
C VAL A 426 8.94 12.24 -16.11
N SER A 427 8.01 11.84 -15.25
CA SER A 427 6.62 12.29 -15.35
C SER A 427 6.48 13.79 -15.06
N THR A 428 7.22 14.33 -14.09
CA THR A 428 7.25 15.78 -13.84
C THR A 428 7.91 16.53 -14.98
N PHE A 429 8.93 15.96 -15.63
CA PHE A 429 9.51 16.55 -16.84
C PHE A 429 8.44 16.75 -17.93
N TRP A 430 7.63 15.72 -18.20
CA TRP A 430 6.50 15.84 -19.14
C TRP A 430 5.43 16.83 -18.66
N GLY A 431 5.12 16.83 -17.35
CA GLY A 431 4.19 17.76 -16.71
C GLY A 431 4.60 19.24 -16.83
N VAL A 432 5.89 19.51 -16.66
CA VAL A 432 6.45 20.86 -16.77
C VAL A 432 6.57 21.28 -18.23
N LEU A 433 7.19 20.45 -19.07
CA LEU A 433 7.57 20.80 -20.43
C LEU A 433 6.38 20.80 -21.39
N PHE A 434 5.60 19.72 -21.38
CA PHE A 434 4.55 19.49 -22.37
C PHE A 434 3.20 20.05 -21.90
N PHE A 435 2.91 19.91 -20.60
CA PHE A 435 1.64 20.33 -20.01
C PHE A 435 1.66 21.72 -19.40
N GLY A 436 2.84 22.31 -19.20
CA GLY A 436 2.99 23.64 -18.63
C GLY A 436 2.36 23.79 -17.25
N GLU A 437 2.33 22.72 -16.43
CA GLU A 437 1.62 22.67 -15.13
C GLU A 437 2.03 23.80 -14.18
N TYR A 438 3.27 24.28 -14.32
CA TYR A 438 3.87 25.33 -13.50
C TYR A 438 4.23 26.59 -14.29
N ARG A 439 3.84 26.70 -15.56
CA ARG A 439 4.22 27.83 -16.40
C ARG A 439 3.61 29.13 -15.84
N LYS A 440 4.44 30.17 -15.72
CA LYS A 440 4.08 31.46 -15.10
C LYS A 440 3.61 31.36 -13.65
N SER A 441 4.07 30.34 -12.92
CA SER A 441 3.86 30.25 -11.47
C SER A 441 4.91 31.07 -10.72
N SER A 442 4.70 31.28 -9.43
CA SER A 442 5.57 32.14 -8.60
C SER A 442 6.98 31.54 -8.45
N ARG A 443 7.98 32.39 -8.17
CA ARG A 443 9.36 31.95 -7.88
C ARG A 443 9.40 30.91 -6.76
N ARG A 444 8.51 31.05 -5.75
CA ARG A 444 8.35 30.08 -4.66
C ARG A 444 7.98 28.69 -5.19
N THR A 445 7.01 28.60 -6.11
CA THR A 445 6.59 27.34 -6.71
C THR A 445 7.75 26.67 -7.45
N TYR A 446 8.56 27.43 -8.21
CA TYR A 446 9.73 26.89 -8.89
C TYR A 446 10.83 26.41 -7.94
N VAL A 447 11.11 27.14 -6.86
CA VAL A 447 12.10 26.71 -5.85
C VAL A 447 11.68 25.40 -5.19
N LEU A 448 10.41 25.27 -4.81
CA LEU A 448 9.87 24.04 -4.23
C LEU A 448 9.90 22.87 -5.23
N LEU A 449 9.60 23.14 -6.51
CA LEU A 449 9.63 22.13 -7.58
C LEU A 449 11.05 21.61 -7.81
N VAL A 450 12.04 22.51 -7.90
CA VAL A 450 13.44 22.12 -8.03
C VAL A 450 13.90 21.35 -6.80
N GLY A 451 13.56 21.81 -5.59
CA GLY A 451 13.90 21.09 -4.35
C GLY A 451 13.32 19.67 -4.32
N MET A 452 12.07 19.51 -4.73
CA MET A 452 11.41 18.21 -4.85
C MET A 452 12.15 17.27 -5.82
N LEU A 453 12.47 17.76 -7.03
CA LEU A 453 13.19 16.96 -8.04
C LEU A 453 14.62 16.62 -7.59
N SER A 454 15.32 17.55 -6.95
CA SER A 454 16.65 17.30 -6.39
C SER A 454 16.64 16.17 -5.36
N MET A 455 15.60 16.08 -4.51
CA MET A 455 15.48 14.97 -3.55
C MET A 455 15.33 13.61 -4.24
N PHE A 456 14.60 13.52 -5.36
CA PHE A 456 14.52 12.27 -6.14
C PHE A 456 15.86 11.91 -6.79
N ILE A 457 16.61 12.88 -7.32
CA ILE A 457 17.94 12.63 -7.88
C ILE A 457 18.89 12.09 -6.79
N VAL A 458 18.88 12.72 -5.62
CA VAL A 458 19.65 12.25 -4.46
C VAL A 458 19.22 10.85 -4.04
N ALA A 459 17.90 10.60 -3.98
CA ALA A 459 17.36 9.30 -3.61
C ALA A 459 17.81 8.20 -4.59
N VAL A 460 17.74 8.44 -5.90
CA VAL A 460 18.24 7.49 -6.92
C VAL A 460 19.74 7.27 -6.76
N GLY A 461 20.52 8.32 -6.56
CA GLY A 461 21.97 8.20 -6.37
C GLY A 461 22.32 7.34 -5.15
N ILE A 462 21.59 7.52 -4.05
CA ILE A 462 21.75 6.72 -2.83
C ILE A 462 21.29 5.29 -3.05
N LEU A 463 20.08 5.06 -3.59
CA LEU A 463 19.52 3.72 -3.81
C LEU A 463 20.27 2.92 -4.88
N SER A 464 20.94 3.60 -5.81
CA SER A 464 21.79 2.97 -6.84
C SER A 464 23.22 2.74 -6.36
N SER A 465 23.64 3.30 -5.22
CA SER A 465 25.00 3.15 -4.70
C SER A 465 25.36 1.74 -4.17
N PRO A 466 24.43 0.92 -3.61
CA PRO A 466 24.68 -0.50 -3.38
C PRO A 466 25.08 -1.21 -4.67
N LEU A 467 24.47 -0.82 -5.80
CA LEU A 467 24.80 -1.29 -7.15
C LEU A 467 26.05 -0.64 -7.76
N SER A 468 26.86 0.14 -7.04
CA SER A 468 28.14 0.67 -7.56
C SER A 468 29.34 0.26 -6.71
N SER A 469 29.13 -0.05 -5.43
CA SER A 469 30.17 -0.60 -4.56
C SER A 469 30.62 -1.99 -5.01
N SER A 470 31.94 -2.25 -4.98
CA SER A 470 32.59 -3.54 -5.26
C SER A 470 32.29 -4.64 -4.23
N ALA A 471 31.34 -4.40 -3.32
CA ALA A 471 30.94 -5.28 -2.23
C ALA A 471 29.58 -5.98 -2.47
N MET A 472 28.97 -5.78 -3.64
CA MET A 472 27.89 -6.63 -4.10
C MET A 472 28.55 -7.83 -4.79
N ASP A 473 28.86 -8.87 -4.00
CA ASP A 473 28.99 -10.20 -4.56
C ASP A 473 27.64 -10.49 -5.25
N PHE A 474 27.56 -10.29 -6.57
CA PHE A 474 26.60 -11.06 -7.35
C PHE A 474 26.88 -12.51 -6.98
N PRO A 475 25.87 -13.34 -6.69
CA PRO A 475 26.11 -14.74 -6.34
C PRO A 475 26.57 -15.49 -7.59
N GLU A 476 27.78 -15.22 -8.07
CA GLU A 476 28.58 -16.19 -8.78
C GLU A 476 28.88 -17.29 -7.77
N SER A 477 28.13 -18.39 -7.85
CA SER A 477 28.55 -19.68 -7.32
C SER A 477 28.87 -19.73 -5.81
N ARG A 478 27.95 -19.32 -4.92
CA ARG A 478 27.89 -19.93 -3.58
C ARG A 478 26.92 -21.11 -3.55
N PHE A 479 27.16 -22.07 -4.44
CA PHE A 479 26.88 -23.48 -4.17
C PHE A 479 28.16 -24.08 -3.58
N LEU A 480 28.50 -23.67 -2.37
CA LEU A 480 29.42 -24.42 -1.52
C LEU A 480 28.68 -24.59 -0.21
N ILE A 481 27.98 -25.71 -0.16
CA ILE A 481 27.33 -26.21 1.03
C ILE A 481 28.44 -26.48 2.03
N THR A 482 28.70 -25.53 2.92
CA THR A 482 29.31 -25.87 4.20
C THR A 482 28.23 -26.61 4.96
N TYR A 483 28.25 -27.95 4.87
CA TYR A 483 27.52 -28.80 5.80
C TYR A 483 28.15 -28.58 7.18
N THR A 484 27.73 -27.52 7.88
CA THR A 484 27.69 -27.60 9.34
C THR A 484 26.55 -28.54 9.66
N THR A 485 26.91 -29.75 10.04
CA THR A 485 26.03 -30.80 10.55
C THR A 485 25.44 -30.39 11.91
N GLU A 486 24.64 -29.32 11.94
CA GLU A 486 23.74 -28.97 13.03
C GLU A 486 22.52 -28.26 12.41
N GLY A 487 21.37 -28.95 12.37
CA GLY A 487 20.10 -28.33 11.97
C GLY A 487 19.31 -29.05 10.87
N LEU A 488 19.24 -30.39 10.89
CA LEU A 488 18.18 -31.13 10.19
C LEU A 488 16.85 -30.87 10.95
N GLY A 489 16.20 -29.74 10.67
CA GLY A 489 14.97 -29.34 11.37
C GLY A 489 14.54 -27.90 11.14
N SER A 490 14.25 -27.49 9.90
CA SER A 490 13.50 -26.26 9.64
C SER A 490 12.30 -26.55 8.74
N VAL A 491 11.32 -27.23 9.32
CA VAL A 491 9.97 -27.35 8.78
C VAL A 491 9.35 -25.95 8.72
N LEU A 492 8.72 -25.59 7.61
CA LEU A 492 7.89 -24.39 7.42
C LEU A 492 6.97 -24.14 8.62
N LYS A 493 7.10 -23.00 9.29
CA LYS A 493 6.26 -22.62 10.44
C LYS A 493 5.32 -21.48 10.07
N MET A 494 4.23 -21.35 10.84
CA MET A 494 3.35 -20.19 10.84
C MET A 494 4.11 -18.87 10.81
N TYR A 495 3.66 -17.92 9.96
CA TYR A 495 4.36 -16.65 9.77
C TYR A 495 4.30 -15.84 11.07
N VAL A 496 5.44 -15.49 11.64
CA VAL A 496 5.51 -14.64 12.82
C VAL A 496 6.45 -13.48 12.56
N VAL A 497 6.08 -12.29 13.02
CA VAL A 497 6.98 -11.14 12.98
C VAL A 497 8.02 -11.32 14.07
N ASP A 498 9.24 -11.70 13.69
CA ASP A 498 10.34 -11.89 14.64
C ASP A 498 11.40 -10.78 14.54
N SER A 499 11.35 -9.98 13.48
CA SER A 499 12.35 -8.94 13.23
C SER A 499 11.96 -7.60 13.85
N ARG A 500 12.93 -6.94 14.50
CA ARG A 500 12.79 -5.59 15.06
C ARG A 500 12.21 -4.59 14.05
N GLY A 501 12.73 -4.63 12.83
CA GLY A 501 12.28 -3.71 11.78
C GLY A 501 10.88 -4.03 11.27
N GLY A 502 10.51 -5.31 11.16
CA GLY A 502 9.15 -5.75 10.86
C GLY A 502 8.16 -5.31 11.95
N ALA A 503 8.56 -5.40 13.22
CA ALA A 503 7.76 -4.94 14.35
C ALA A 503 7.47 -3.43 14.26
N ILE A 504 8.52 -2.62 14.03
CA ILE A 504 8.38 -1.17 13.88
C ILE A 504 7.53 -0.82 12.66
N ALA A 505 7.71 -1.50 11.54
CA ALA A 505 6.90 -1.30 10.34
C ALA A 505 5.42 -1.60 10.59
N CYS A 506 5.11 -2.73 11.25
CA CYS A 506 3.75 -3.09 11.64
C CYS A 506 3.15 -2.03 12.57
N MET A 507 3.88 -1.57 13.59
CA MET A 507 3.40 -0.53 14.50
C MET A 507 3.17 0.82 13.80
N LEU A 508 4.05 1.26 12.89
CA LEU A 508 3.86 2.51 12.15
C LEU A 508 2.65 2.44 11.20
N LEU A 509 2.44 1.30 10.55
CA LEU A 509 1.28 1.09 9.69
C LEU A 509 -0.01 0.98 10.51
N ALA A 510 0.03 0.31 11.66
CA ALA A 510 -1.05 0.26 12.63
C ALA A 510 -1.43 1.67 13.12
N LEU A 511 -0.46 2.52 13.44
CA LEU A 511 -0.66 3.91 13.85
C LEU A 511 -1.46 4.72 12.79
N LEU A 512 -1.12 4.54 11.51
CA LEU A 512 -1.83 5.20 10.42
C LEU A 512 -3.28 4.72 10.32
N PHE A 513 -3.49 3.40 10.39
CA PHE A 513 -4.82 2.78 10.24
C PHE A 513 -5.72 3.10 11.44
N LEU A 514 -5.19 2.91 12.66
CA LEU A 514 -5.87 3.16 13.93
C LEU A 514 -6.15 4.64 14.19
N GLY A 515 -5.34 5.55 13.65
CA GLY A 515 -5.64 6.97 13.69
C GLY A 515 -6.63 7.47 12.62
N THR A 516 -6.88 6.68 11.57
CA THR A 516 -7.73 7.09 10.44
C THR A 516 -9.18 6.62 10.56
N TRP A 517 -9.44 5.39 11.03
CA TRP A 517 -10.83 4.89 11.16
C TRP A 517 -11.75 5.78 12.04
N PRO A 518 -11.29 6.40 13.15
CA PRO A 518 -12.13 7.27 13.97
C PRO A 518 -12.62 8.50 13.21
N ALA A 519 -11.77 9.02 12.30
CA ALA A 519 -12.11 10.14 11.44
C ALA A 519 -13.22 9.76 10.44
N VAL A 520 -13.16 8.55 9.88
CA VAL A 520 -14.18 8.07 8.94
C VAL A 520 -15.55 7.94 9.64
N LEU A 521 -15.59 7.41 10.86
CA LEU A 521 -16.84 7.32 11.62
C LEU A 521 -17.36 8.71 12.06
N THR A 522 -16.47 9.61 12.46
CA THR A 522 -16.82 11.00 12.77
C THR A 522 -17.39 11.73 11.56
N LEU A 523 -16.89 11.46 10.35
CA LEU A 523 -17.45 12.02 9.12
C LEU A 523 -18.91 11.60 8.91
N LEU A 524 -19.23 10.33 9.19
CA LEU A 524 -20.59 9.80 9.05
C LEU A 524 -21.54 10.38 10.10
N GLU A 525 -21.11 10.51 11.35
CA GLU A 525 -21.88 11.18 12.41
C GLU A 525 -22.21 12.63 12.03
N ARG A 526 -21.20 13.38 11.53
CA ARG A 526 -21.36 14.77 11.09
C ARG A 526 -22.20 14.92 9.83
N ARG A 527 -22.49 13.85 9.10
CA ARG A 527 -23.44 13.80 7.98
C ARG A 527 -24.86 13.46 8.41
N GLY A 528 -25.07 13.08 9.67
CA GLY A 528 -26.38 12.73 10.21
C GLY A 528 -26.66 11.23 10.23
N ARG A 529 -25.71 10.38 9.82
CA ARG A 529 -25.88 8.94 9.90
C ARG A 529 -25.85 8.49 11.34
N LEU A 530 -26.78 7.60 11.71
CA LEU A 530 -26.91 7.13 13.07
C LEU A 530 -25.67 6.34 13.52
N PRO A 531 -25.10 6.62 14.71
CA PRO A 531 -23.95 5.90 15.25
C PRO A 531 -24.17 4.38 15.30
N GLN A 532 -25.37 3.95 15.69
CA GLN A 532 -25.69 2.53 15.82
C GLN A 532 -25.73 1.77 14.47
N HIS A 533 -26.15 2.44 13.38
CA HIS A 533 -26.05 1.84 12.03
C HIS A 533 -24.60 1.75 11.60
N THR A 534 -23.86 2.83 11.84
CA THR A 534 -22.47 2.98 11.46
C THR A 534 -21.58 1.95 12.17
N TYR A 535 -21.80 1.71 13.46
CA TYR A 535 -21.01 0.77 14.24
C TYR A 535 -21.32 -0.70 13.90
N LEU A 536 -22.56 -1.00 13.48
CA LEU A 536 -22.92 -2.33 12.96
C LEU A 536 -22.17 -2.66 11.65
N ASP A 537 -22.13 -1.73 10.70
CA ASP A 537 -21.36 -1.92 9.46
C ASP A 537 -19.86 -2.08 9.78
N TYR A 538 -19.33 -1.22 10.65
CA TYR A 538 -17.93 -1.24 11.11
C TYR A 538 -17.54 -2.62 11.68
N THR A 539 -18.36 -3.17 12.58
CA THR A 539 -18.01 -4.42 13.27
C THR A 539 -17.96 -5.64 12.32
N ILE A 540 -18.78 -5.66 11.27
CA ILE A 540 -18.77 -6.71 10.25
C ILE A 540 -17.41 -6.77 9.56
N THR A 541 -16.94 -5.63 9.05
CA THR A 541 -15.65 -5.57 8.34
C THR A 541 -14.43 -5.66 9.26
N ASN A 542 -14.57 -5.27 10.53
CA ASN A 542 -13.53 -5.48 11.53
C ASN A 542 -13.31 -6.98 11.79
N LEU A 543 -14.40 -7.76 11.95
CA LEU A 543 -14.33 -9.22 12.05
C LEU A 543 -13.78 -9.84 10.75
N LEU A 544 -14.23 -9.37 9.58
CA LEU A 544 -13.75 -9.87 8.30
C LEU A 544 -12.24 -9.66 8.12
N ALA A 545 -11.69 -8.52 8.56
CA ALA A 545 -10.25 -8.30 8.54
C ALA A 545 -9.49 -9.33 9.41
N ALA A 546 -10.01 -9.64 10.60
CA ALA A 546 -9.43 -10.64 11.48
C ALA A 546 -9.48 -12.05 10.87
N VAL A 547 -10.59 -12.41 10.21
CA VAL A 547 -10.72 -13.66 9.44
C VAL A 547 -9.66 -13.70 8.33
N ILE A 548 -9.55 -12.64 7.53
CA ILE A 548 -8.55 -12.56 6.45
C ILE A 548 -7.14 -12.75 7.03
N ILE A 549 -6.79 -12.05 8.10
CA ILE A 549 -5.48 -12.16 8.74
C ILE A 549 -5.23 -13.57 9.27
N ALA A 550 -6.21 -14.19 9.93
CA ALA A 550 -6.08 -15.53 10.49
C ALA A 550 -5.85 -16.59 9.41
N PHE A 551 -6.64 -16.56 8.33
CA PHE A 551 -6.46 -17.50 7.21
C PHE A 551 -5.23 -17.21 6.35
N THR A 552 -4.75 -15.96 6.32
CA THR A 552 -3.58 -15.60 5.48
C THR A 552 -2.26 -15.87 6.20
N PHE A 553 -2.16 -15.50 7.48
CA PHE A 553 -0.90 -15.56 8.24
C PHE A 553 -0.90 -16.64 9.32
N GLY A 554 -2.06 -16.96 9.89
CA GLY A 554 -2.20 -17.97 10.93
C GLY A 554 -2.33 -19.41 10.42
N GLU A 555 -2.85 -19.60 9.20
CA GLU A 555 -2.95 -20.92 8.56
C GLU A 555 -1.71 -21.28 7.71
N PHE A 556 -0.78 -20.35 7.62
CA PHE A 556 0.39 -20.46 6.78
C PHE A 556 1.40 -21.47 7.34
N GLY A 557 2.09 -22.24 6.49
CA GLY A 557 3.14 -23.20 6.90
C GLY A 557 2.60 -24.54 7.42
N HIS A 558 3.48 -25.45 7.84
CA HIS A 558 3.09 -26.72 8.46
C HIS A 558 2.86 -26.55 9.96
N SER A 559 1.75 -27.11 10.43
CA SER A 559 1.44 -27.16 11.85
C SER A 559 2.40 -28.09 12.58
N ASN A 560 2.92 -27.64 13.71
CA ASN A 560 3.83 -28.39 14.58
C ASN A 560 3.33 -28.35 16.03
N ASP A 561 3.72 -29.34 16.83
CA ASP A 561 3.26 -29.49 18.23
C ASP A 561 3.57 -28.27 19.10
N ASP A 562 4.69 -27.57 18.86
CA ASP A 562 5.09 -26.38 19.63
C ASP A 562 4.28 -25.10 19.28
N MET A 563 3.87 -24.96 18.01
CA MET A 563 3.16 -23.79 17.48
C MET A 563 2.21 -24.23 16.37
N PRO A 564 1.00 -24.69 16.73
CA PRO A 564 0.02 -25.18 15.78
C PRO A 564 -0.55 -24.03 14.95
N ASN A 565 -0.96 -24.35 13.73
CA ASN A 565 -1.63 -23.40 12.84
C ASN A 565 -3.02 -23.02 13.35
N PHE A 566 -3.59 -21.97 12.77
CA PHE A 566 -4.89 -21.40 13.15
C PHE A 566 -5.99 -22.47 13.26
N LEU A 567 -6.22 -23.29 12.22
CA LEU A 567 -7.28 -24.30 12.25
C LEU A 567 -7.05 -25.39 13.30
N ASP A 568 -5.80 -25.81 13.51
CA ASP A 568 -5.47 -26.81 14.53
C ASP A 568 -5.69 -26.25 15.93
N GLN A 569 -5.32 -24.98 16.17
CA GLN A 569 -5.59 -24.32 17.44
C GLN A 569 -7.08 -24.18 17.75
N LEU A 570 -7.97 -24.11 16.74
CA LEU A 570 -9.42 -24.13 16.97
C LEU A 570 -9.93 -25.48 17.50
N SER A 571 -9.19 -26.57 17.27
CA SER A 571 -9.55 -27.93 17.71
C SER A 571 -8.97 -28.30 19.08
N GLN A 572 -8.07 -27.48 19.62
CA GLN A 572 -7.37 -27.73 20.89
C GLN A 572 -8.14 -27.20 22.11
N ASN A 573 -7.88 -27.78 23.29
CA ASN A 573 -8.47 -27.33 24.55
C ASN A 573 -7.72 -26.14 25.15
N ASN A 574 -7.78 -24.98 24.50
CA ASN A 574 -7.12 -23.73 24.92
C ASN A 574 -8.11 -22.70 25.52
N TRP A 575 -9.23 -23.18 26.07
CA TRP A 575 -10.33 -22.32 26.54
C TRP A 575 -9.92 -21.21 27.52
N PRO A 576 -9.01 -21.41 28.49
CA PRO A 576 -8.54 -20.33 29.36
C PRO A 576 -7.98 -19.14 28.57
N SER A 577 -7.08 -19.38 27.62
CA SER A 577 -6.52 -18.35 26.74
C SER A 577 -7.57 -17.73 25.82
N VAL A 578 -8.50 -18.54 25.29
CA VAL A 578 -9.61 -18.02 24.47
C VAL A 578 -10.51 -17.10 25.29
N LEU A 579 -10.79 -17.42 26.56
CA LEU A 579 -11.58 -16.56 27.44
C LEU A 579 -10.89 -15.22 27.70
N PHE A 580 -9.56 -15.20 27.87
CA PHE A 580 -8.80 -13.94 27.96
C PHE A 580 -8.88 -13.14 26.66
N ALA A 581 -8.72 -13.79 25.50
CA ALA A 581 -8.87 -13.13 24.20
C ALA A 581 -10.27 -12.52 24.04
N MET A 582 -11.30 -13.30 24.36
CA MET A 582 -12.70 -12.87 24.29
C MET A 582 -12.99 -11.73 25.27
N ALA A 583 -12.46 -11.78 26.50
CA ALA A 583 -12.59 -10.71 27.47
C ALA A 583 -11.96 -9.41 26.94
N GLY A 584 -10.75 -9.47 26.39
CA GLY A 584 -10.09 -8.34 25.74
C GLY A 584 -10.96 -7.72 24.64
N GLY A 585 -11.56 -8.57 23.78
CA GLY A 585 -12.42 -8.10 22.69
C GLY A 585 -13.72 -7.45 23.19
N VAL A 586 -14.33 -7.97 24.25
CA VAL A 586 -15.52 -7.36 24.87
C VAL A 586 -15.19 -5.95 25.36
N VAL A 587 -14.10 -5.80 26.11
CA VAL A 587 -13.76 -4.51 26.70
C VAL A 587 -13.30 -3.51 25.63
N LEU A 588 -12.53 -3.92 24.62
CA LEU A 588 -12.19 -3.02 23.50
C LEU A 588 -13.45 -2.56 22.74
N SER A 589 -14.41 -3.45 22.50
CA SER A 589 -15.64 -3.09 21.78
C SER A 589 -16.50 -2.08 22.57
N LEU A 590 -16.58 -2.22 23.90
CA LEU A 590 -17.20 -1.24 24.78
C LEU A 590 -16.47 0.11 24.75
N GLY A 591 -15.14 0.09 24.77
CA GLY A 591 -14.30 1.27 24.66
C GLY A 591 -14.51 2.01 23.35
N ASN A 592 -14.42 1.31 22.22
CA ASN A 592 -14.59 1.86 20.87
C ASN A 592 -16.00 2.41 20.64
N LEU A 593 -17.04 1.72 21.10
CA LEU A 593 -18.42 2.21 21.01
C LEU A 593 -18.59 3.47 21.86
N SER A 594 -18.06 3.48 23.08
CA SER A 594 -18.08 4.67 23.95
C SER A 594 -17.34 5.85 23.33
N ALA A 595 -16.16 5.61 22.76
CA ALA A 595 -15.37 6.62 22.05
C ALA A 595 -16.15 7.22 20.87
N GLN A 596 -16.92 6.41 20.13
CA GLN A 596 -17.77 6.89 19.03
C GLN A 596 -18.77 7.94 19.50
N TYR A 597 -19.45 7.70 20.61
CA TYR A 597 -20.38 8.67 21.18
C TYR A 597 -19.65 9.90 21.73
N ALA A 598 -18.48 9.71 22.35
CA ALA A 598 -17.68 10.81 22.91
C ALA A 598 -17.18 11.81 21.87
N TRP A 599 -16.80 11.36 20.66
CA TRP A 599 -16.34 12.25 19.58
C TRP A 599 -17.32 13.38 19.31
N ALA A 600 -18.62 13.11 19.49
CA ALA A 600 -19.62 14.12 19.22
C ALA A 600 -19.58 15.31 20.20
N PHE A 601 -19.28 15.03 21.47
CA PHE A 601 -19.32 15.99 22.58
C PHE A 601 -18.02 16.78 22.74
N VAL A 602 -16.87 16.11 22.68
CA VAL A 602 -15.57 16.74 22.97
C VAL A 602 -14.65 16.86 21.74
N GLY A 603 -15.05 16.27 20.60
CA GLY A 603 -14.29 16.30 19.36
C GLY A 603 -13.29 15.14 19.22
N LEU A 604 -12.96 14.83 17.97
CA LEU A 604 -12.16 13.65 17.63
C LEU A 604 -10.74 13.71 18.23
N SER A 605 -10.10 14.87 18.13
CA SER A 605 -8.75 15.06 18.64
C SER A 605 -8.67 14.81 20.16
N VAL A 606 -9.63 15.33 20.93
CA VAL A 606 -9.58 15.29 22.38
C VAL A 606 -9.95 13.92 22.94
N THR A 607 -11.00 13.29 22.41
CA THR A 607 -11.37 11.92 22.82
C THR A 607 -10.21 10.97 22.65
N ASN A 608 -9.59 10.97 21.46
CA ASN A 608 -8.52 10.03 21.15
C ASN A 608 -7.28 10.27 22.01
N VAL A 609 -6.95 11.54 22.32
CA VAL A 609 -5.85 11.86 23.25
C VAL A 609 -6.13 11.27 24.63
N ILE A 610 -7.30 11.52 25.19
CA ILE A 610 -7.65 11.05 26.54
C ILE A 610 -7.69 9.53 26.60
N THR A 611 -8.39 8.88 25.67
CA THR A 611 -8.53 7.42 25.63
C THR A 611 -7.18 6.73 25.45
N ALA A 612 -6.37 7.20 24.50
CA ALA A 612 -5.08 6.61 24.22
C ALA A 612 -4.10 6.75 25.39
N SER A 613 -4.09 7.90 26.05
CA SER A 613 -3.22 8.11 27.21
C SER A 613 -3.64 7.29 28.43
N ILE A 614 -4.93 7.11 28.68
CA ILE A 614 -5.39 6.22 29.76
C ILE A 614 -4.98 4.78 29.45
N THR A 615 -5.07 4.37 28.18
CA THR A 615 -4.64 3.06 27.71
C THR A 615 -3.18 2.82 28.07
N VAL A 616 -2.28 3.71 27.62
CA VAL A 616 -0.84 3.62 27.89
C VAL A 616 -0.52 3.64 29.39
N VAL A 617 -1.15 4.52 30.18
CA VAL A 617 -0.80 4.68 31.61
C VAL A 617 -1.19 3.46 32.46
N ILE A 618 -2.28 2.79 32.11
CA ILE A 618 -2.78 1.64 32.86
C ILE A 618 -2.13 0.33 32.39
N ASP A 619 -1.82 0.20 31.08
CA ASP A 619 -1.20 -1.00 30.51
C ASP A 619 0.26 -1.19 30.98
N ASP A 620 1.01 -0.10 31.16
CA ASP A 620 2.48 -0.16 31.28
C ASP A 620 3.05 -0.64 32.64
N LYS A 621 2.23 -1.25 33.48
CA LYS A 621 2.66 -1.80 34.78
C LYS A 621 3.47 -3.09 34.66
N ILE A 622 3.74 -3.60 33.45
CA ILE A 622 4.21 -4.98 33.21
C ILE A 622 5.65 -5.07 32.66
N ASN A 623 6.38 -3.97 32.37
CA ASN A 623 7.76 -4.06 31.83
C ASN A 623 8.77 -3.01 32.39
N ARG A 624 10.06 -3.16 32.03
CA ARG A 624 11.21 -2.41 32.59
C ARG A 624 11.01 -0.89 32.60
N ALA A 625 11.04 -0.34 33.81
CA ALA A 625 10.86 1.07 34.17
C ALA A 625 11.65 2.11 33.35
N GLU A 626 12.93 1.88 33.07
CA GLU A 626 13.91 2.96 32.79
C GLU A 626 13.72 3.70 31.45
N ILE A 627 13.19 3.04 30.41
CA ILE A 627 12.96 3.63 29.07
C ILE A 627 11.47 3.89 28.82
N LEU A 628 10.63 3.17 29.55
CA LEU A 628 9.19 3.15 29.42
C LEU A 628 8.55 4.36 30.13
N PHE A 629 9.00 4.68 31.35
CA PHE A 629 8.51 5.83 32.10
C PHE A 629 8.68 7.19 31.39
N PRO A 630 9.79 7.50 30.68
CA PRO A 630 9.89 8.71 29.87
C PRO A 630 8.87 8.79 28.73
N GLY A 631 8.59 7.68 28.06
CA GLY A 631 7.57 7.60 27.00
C GLY A 631 6.16 7.84 27.56
N VAL A 632 5.80 7.16 28.65
CA VAL A 632 4.53 7.36 29.38
C VAL A 632 4.41 8.79 29.92
N ALA A 633 5.50 9.37 30.42
CA ALA A 633 5.53 10.76 30.88
C ALA A 633 5.23 11.74 29.72
N CYS A 634 5.76 11.48 28.52
CA CYS A 634 5.42 12.27 27.34
C CYS A 634 3.93 12.15 26.98
N PHE A 635 3.34 10.95 27.08
CA PHE A 635 1.88 10.74 26.93
C PHE A 635 1.08 11.53 27.97
N LEU A 636 1.49 11.52 29.25
CA LEU A 636 0.84 12.26 30.32
C LEU A 636 0.91 13.78 30.11
N ILE A 637 2.06 14.30 29.65
CA ILE A 637 2.20 15.72 29.27
C ILE A 637 1.27 16.03 28.10
N ALA A 638 1.19 15.15 27.10
CA ALA A 638 0.27 15.30 25.98
C ALA A 638 -1.21 15.32 26.44
N VAL A 639 -1.61 14.58 27.49
CA VAL A 639 -2.96 14.68 28.11
C VAL A 639 -3.22 16.06 28.67
N CYS A 640 -2.29 16.56 29.48
CA CYS A 640 -2.42 17.87 30.11
C CYS A 640 -2.57 18.95 29.02
N LEU A 641 -1.74 18.88 27.98
CA LEU A 641 -1.83 19.78 26.84
C LEU A 641 -3.14 19.60 26.06
N GLY A 642 -3.58 18.38 25.80
CA GLY A 642 -4.86 18.10 25.10
C GLY A 642 -6.08 18.62 25.86
N SER A 643 -6.09 18.47 27.19
CA SER A 643 -7.13 19.03 28.06
C SER A 643 -7.15 20.55 28.00
N LEU A 644 -5.97 21.19 27.98
CA LEU A 644 -5.83 22.64 27.81
C LEU A 644 -6.23 23.10 26.40
N VAL A 645 -5.91 22.33 25.36
CA VAL A 645 -6.35 22.56 23.98
C VAL A 645 -7.88 22.57 23.92
N HIS A 646 -8.54 21.57 24.53
CA HIS A 646 -10.00 21.52 24.59
C HIS A 646 -10.58 22.72 25.32
N ALA A 647 -10.09 23.02 26.53
CA ALA A 647 -10.59 24.12 27.33
C ALA A 647 -10.43 25.48 26.60
N SER A 648 -9.31 25.68 25.91
CA SER A 648 -9.05 26.87 25.10
C SER A 648 -9.97 26.92 23.87
N ASN A 649 -10.13 25.80 23.15
CA ASN A 649 -10.96 25.73 21.94
C ASN A 649 -12.46 25.86 22.25
N ALA A 650 -12.93 25.33 23.38
CA ALA A 650 -14.30 25.48 23.85
C ALA A 650 -14.62 26.96 24.13
N LYS A 651 -13.70 27.69 24.78
CA LYS A 651 -13.82 29.15 24.97
C LYS A 651 -13.83 29.89 23.64
N ASP A 652 -12.96 29.52 22.70
CA ASP A 652 -12.93 30.11 21.35
C ASP A 652 -14.24 29.87 20.60
N ASN A 653 -14.85 28.69 20.76
CA ASN A 653 -16.12 28.35 20.12
C ASN A 653 -17.31 29.07 20.75
N GLN A 654 -17.35 29.19 22.08
CA GLN A 654 -18.35 29.97 22.78
C GLN A 654 -18.30 31.45 22.37
N ALA A 655 -17.10 32.04 22.33
CA ALA A 655 -16.90 33.42 21.87
C ALA A 655 -17.31 33.65 20.40
N LYS A 656 -17.27 32.61 19.55
CA LYS A 656 -17.80 32.68 18.18
C LYS A 656 -19.34 32.74 18.20
N LEU A 657 -19.98 31.94 19.05
CA LEU A 657 -21.43 31.81 19.14
C LEU A 657 -22.10 33.01 19.85
N ASP A 658 -21.44 33.61 20.83
CA ASP A 658 -21.96 34.75 21.61
C ASP A 658 -21.98 36.09 20.85
N LYS A 659 -21.58 36.10 19.58
CA LYS A 659 -21.59 37.33 18.77
C LYS A 659 -23.03 37.80 18.50
N PRO A 660 -23.33 39.11 18.62
CA PRO A 660 -24.68 39.65 18.52
C PRO A 660 -25.38 39.34 17.18
N ASP A 661 -24.63 39.31 16.08
CA ASP A 661 -25.14 38.96 14.74
C ASP A 661 -25.69 37.52 14.64
N VAL A 662 -25.28 36.63 15.55
CA VAL A 662 -25.66 35.21 15.59
C VAL A 662 -26.89 35.00 16.47
N LEU A 663 -27.01 35.73 17.58
CA LEU A 663 -28.18 35.72 18.47
C LEU A 663 -29.45 36.20 17.75
N HIS A 664 -29.30 37.16 16.83
CA HIS A 664 -30.40 37.64 15.98
C HIS A 664 -30.90 36.57 14.97
N MET A 665 -30.06 35.61 14.57
CA MET A 665 -30.46 34.47 13.75
C MET A 665 -31.19 33.38 14.55
N SER A 666 -30.92 33.28 15.85
CA SER A 666 -31.56 32.28 16.74
C SER A 666 -32.93 32.71 17.27
N GLY A 667 -33.24 34.02 17.28
CA GLY A 667 -34.49 34.58 17.80
C GLY A 667 -35.68 34.60 16.84
N LYS A 668 -35.47 34.36 15.54
CA LYS A 668 -36.56 34.12 14.58
C LYS A 668 -36.67 32.62 14.36
N GLY A 669 -37.76 32.02 14.84
CA GLY A 669 -38.03 30.59 14.69
C GLY A 669 -37.79 30.11 13.26
N LEU A 670 -36.93 29.12 13.11
CA LEU A 670 -36.74 28.34 11.88
C LEU A 670 -37.96 27.44 11.68
N ILE A 671 -39.09 28.05 11.29
CA ILE A 671 -40.24 27.34 10.73
C ILE A 671 -40.54 27.96 9.37
N SER A 672 -40.61 27.07 8.38
CA SER A 672 -41.17 27.21 7.04
C SER A 672 -40.28 27.75 5.90
N ASN A 673 -40.19 26.89 4.89
CA ASN A 673 -40.07 27.15 3.44
C ASN A 673 -38.89 27.99 2.95
N THR A 674 -37.89 27.30 2.40
CA THR A 674 -36.97 27.90 1.42
C THR A 674 -36.88 27.02 0.18
N SER A 675 -37.98 26.97 -0.57
CA SER A 675 -37.90 26.83 -2.02
C SER A 675 -37.56 28.21 -2.61
N ASN A 676 -36.47 28.25 -3.36
CA ASN A 676 -36.03 29.29 -4.30
C ASN A 676 -35.20 30.49 -3.78
N THR A 677 -34.08 30.67 -4.50
CA THR A 677 -33.22 31.86 -4.66
C THR A 677 -32.20 32.24 -3.57
N SER A 678 -30.97 31.77 -3.76
CA SER A 678 -29.72 32.56 -3.87
C SER A 678 -28.52 31.67 -3.53
N SER A 679 -27.39 31.88 -4.21
CA SER A 679 -26.16 31.10 -4.03
C SER A 679 -25.62 31.20 -2.59
N SER A 680 -26.02 30.28 -1.71
CA SER A 680 -25.50 30.22 -0.34
C SER A 680 -24.03 29.77 -0.40
N LYS A 681 -23.09 30.71 -0.23
CA LYS A 681 -21.69 30.39 0.05
C LYS A 681 -21.66 29.48 1.29
N LYS A 682 -21.18 28.23 1.14
CA LYS A 682 -20.96 27.27 2.24
C LYS A 682 -20.28 27.99 3.41
N ALA A 683 -20.81 27.83 4.62
CA ALA A 683 -20.26 28.48 5.79
C ALA A 683 -18.80 28.05 5.99
N LYS A 684 -17.89 29.01 6.20
CA LYS A 684 -16.46 28.72 6.38
C LYS A 684 -16.25 27.99 7.71
N ALA A 685 -15.44 26.94 7.71
CA ALA A 685 -15.06 26.21 8.92
C ALA A 685 -14.55 27.17 10.02
N GLY A 686 -14.92 26.88 11.27
CA GLY A 686 -14.56 27.71 12.42
C GLY A 686 -15.35 29.02 12.56
N THR A 687 -16.50 29.16 11.89
CA THR A 687 -17.45 30.28 12.10
C THR A 687 -18.67 29.82 12.87
N ALA A 688 -19.37 30.74 13.55
CA ALA A 688 -20.62 30.42 14.25
C ALA A 688 -21.68 29.80 13.32
N LYS A 689 -21.86 30.37 12.12
CA LYS A 689 -22.76 29.84 11.10
C LYS A 689 -22.42 28.39 10.72
N PHE A 690 -21.13 28.07 10.61
CA PHE A 690 -20.68 26.69 10.35
C PHE A 690 -20.98 25.74 11.52
N LEU A 691 -20.80 26.21 12.77
CA LEU A 691 -21.13 25.41 13.96
C LEU A 691 -22.64 25.13 14.05
N ILE A 692 -23.47 26.12 13.74
CA ILE A 692 -24.94 25.97 13.69
C ILE A 692 -25.36 25.01 12.56
N GLU A 693 -24.77 25.16 11.37
CA GLU A 693 -25.03 24.26 10.23
C GLU A 693 -24.54 22.83 10.51
N LEU A 694 -23.43 22.68 11.25
CA LEU A 694 -22.94 21.38 11.70
C LEU A 694 -23.90 20.75 12.72
N GLU A 695 -24.40 21.54 13.68
CA GLU A 695 -25.35 21.08 14.68
C GLU A 695 -26.67 20.63 14.06
N SER A 696 -27.16 21.30 13.02
CA SER A 696 -28.41 20.91 12.36
C SER A 696 -28.29 19.58 11.61
N ARG A 697 -27.16 19.31 10.96
CA ARG A 697 -26.95 18.10 10.14
C ARG A 697 -26.46 16.87 10.90
N ARG A 698 -25.71 17.04 11.99
CA ARG A 698 -25.08 15.92 12.71
C ARG A 698 -26.11 15.01 13.39
N ALA A 699 -25.75 13.75 13.63
CA ALA A 699 -26.64 12.80 14.27
C ALA A 699 -26.83 13.10 15.76
N ILE A 700 -25.74 13.29 16.51
CA ILE A 700 -25.80 13.52 17.96
C ILE A 700 -25.88 15.03 18.22
N LYS A 701 -27.03 15.50 18.75
CA LYS A 701 -27.18 16.90 19.16
C LYS A 701 -26.47 17.15 20.48
N VAL A 702 -25.61 18.17 20.51
CA VAL A 702 -24.73 18.51 21.65
C VAL A 702 -24.93 19.93 22.17
N PHE A 703 -25.57 20.83 21.41
CA PHE A 703 -25.89 22.17 21.92
C PHE A 703 -26.76 22.07 23.18
N GLY A 704 -26.37 22.82 24.21
CA GLY A 704 -27.03 22.80 25.52
C GLY A 704 -26.72 21.57 26.39
N LYS A 705 -25.90 20.62 25.91
CA LYS A 705 -25.45 19.47 26.72
C LYS A 705 -24.11 19.77 27.39
N SER A 706 -23.93 19.24 28.60
CA SER A 706 -22.70 19.43 29.37
C SER A 706 -21.53 18.70 28.73
N THR A 707 -20.41 19.40 28.55
CA THR A 707 -19.12 18.84 28.13
C THR A 707 -18.59 17.80 29.12
N LEU A 708 -19.03 17.85 30.38
CA LEU A 708 -18.68 16.87 31.42
C LEU A 708 -19.18 15.46 31.06
N ILE A 709 -20.34 15.35 30.40
CA ILE A 709 -20.89 14.06 29.97
C ILE A 709 -19.96 13.43 28.91
N GLY A 710 -19.54 14.22 27.92
CA GLY A 710 -18.60 13.77 26.90
C GLY A 710 -17.25 13.35 27.49
N LEU A 711 -16.74 14.11 28.47
CA LEU A 711 -15.49 13.79 29.15
C LEU A 711 -15.60 12.50 29.98
N ALA A 712 -16.71 12.28 30.67
CA ALA A 712 -16.96 11.05 31.43
C ALA A 712 -16.99 9.81 30.51
N ILE A 713 -17.64 9.92 29.33
CA ILE A 713 -17.65 8.85 28.33
C ILE A 713 -16.23 8.60 27.79
N CYS A 714 -15.42 9.63 27.54
CA CYS A 714 -14.02 9.46 27.12
C CYS A 714 -13.19 8.72 28.17
N PHE A 715 -13.38 9.05 29.45
CA PHE A 715 -12.66 8.43 30.55
C PHE A 715 -13.04 6.94 30.69
N PHE A 716 -14.33 6.64 30.62
CA PHE A 716 -14.82 5.26 30.58
C PHE A 716 -14.26 4.50 29.37
N ALA A 717 -14.28 5.11 28.18
CA ALA A 717 -13.69 4.52 26.97
C ALA A 717 -12.20 4.22 27.16
N GLY A 718 -11.44 5.13 27.77
CA GLY A 718 -10.03 4.95 28.08
C GLY A 718 -9.76 3.79 29.02
N ILE A 719 -10.53 3.66 30.10
CA ILE A 719 -10.41 2.52 31.03
C ILE A 719 -10.72 1.22 30.31
N CYS A 720 -11.79 1.16 29.52
CA CYS A 720 -12.09 -0.02 28.73
C CYS A 720 -10.94 -0.38 27.77
N CYS A 721 -10.43 0.59 27.00
CA CYS A 721 -9.31 0.35 26.10
C CYS A 721 -8.02 -0.04 26.85
N SER A 722 -7.79 0.41 28.08
CA SER A 722 -6.60 -0.02 28.83
C SER A 722 -6.56 -1.50 29.21
N LEU A 723 -7.70 -2.17 29.24
CA LEU A 723 -7.79 -3.55 29.73
C LEU A 723 -7.63 -4.59 28.62
N PHE A 724 -7.66 -4.20 27.34
CA PHE A 724 -7.55 -5.19 26.26
C PHE A 724 -6.12 -5.69 26.07
N SER A 725 -5.11 -4.82 26.17
CA SER A 725 -3.70 -5.18 25.95
C SER A 725 -3.21 -6.23 26.98
N PRO A 726 -3.51 -6.10 28.29
CA PRO A 726 -3.19 -7.14 29.26
C PRO A 726 -3.92 -8.46 28.99
N ALA A 727 -5.20 -8.39 28.62
CA ALA A 727 -5.99 -9.58 28.31
C ALA A 727 -5.46 -10.30 27.05
N PHE A 728 -5.05 -9.54 26.03
CA PHE A 728 -4.46 -10.08 24.80
C PHE A 728 -3.08 -10.70 25.07
N ASN A 729 -2.27 -10.05 25.92
CA ASN A 729 -0.98 -10.55 26.35
C ASN A 729 -1.11 -11.87 27.14
N LEU A 730 -2.08 -11.96 28.05
CA LEU A 730 -2.38 -13.19 28.79
C LEU A 730 -2.82 -14.33 27.86
N ALA A 731 -3.64 -14.02 26.85
CA ALA A 731 -4.10 -15.00 25.88
C ALA A 731 -2.96 -15.57 25.02
N THR A 732 -1.97 -14.74 24.67
CA THR A 732 -0.88 -15.11 23.74
C THR A 732 0.37 -15.65 24.42
N ASN A 733 0.59 -15.36 25.71
CA ASN A 733 1.80 -15.77 26.43
C ASN A 733 1.54 -16.68 27.64
N ASP A 734 0.28 -16.98 27.98
CA ASP A 734 -0.14 -17.78 29.15
C ASP A 734 0.68 -17.51 30.43
N GLN A 735 0.86 -16.23 30.77
CA GLN A 735 1.75 -15.82 31.87
C GLN A 735 1.34 -16.36 33.26
N TRP A 736 0.10 -16.84 33.38
CA TRP A 736 -0.44 -17.40 34.62
C TRP A 736 -0.48 -18.93 34.63
N HIS A 737 0.09 -19.59 33.61
CA HIS A 737 0.13 -21.05 33.48
C HIS A 737 -1.25 -21.68 33.68
N THR A 738 -2.24 -21.18 32.94
CA THR A 738 -3.64 -21.58 33.04
C THR A 738 -4.01 -22.72 32.10
N LEU A 739 -3.14 -23.04 31.13
CA LEU A 739 -3.31 -24.15 30.21
C LEU A 739 -2.82 -25.48 30.83
N ASP A 740 -3.42 -26.59 30.41
CA ASP A 740 -2.99 -27.94 30.80
C ASP A 740 -1.60 -28.27 30.21
N ASP A 741 -0.87 -29.17 30.87
CA ASP A 741 0.46 -29.61 30.43
C ASP A 741 0.44 -30.14 28.98
N GLY A 742 1.25 -29.54 28.11
CA GLY A 742 1.36 -29.90 26.69
C GLY A 742 0.39 -29.18 25.75
N VAL A 743 -0.47 -28.26 26.25
CA VAL A 743 -1.29 -27.40 25.38
C VAL A 743 -0.52 -26.11 25.05
N PRO A 744 -0.25 -25.82 23.76
CA PRO A 744 0.47 -24.62 23.37
C PRO A 744 -0.39 -23.36 23.57
N HIS A 745 0.26 -22.23 23.87
CA HIS A 745 -0.41 -20.95 23.97
C HIS A 745 -0.99 -20.51 22.61
N LEU A 746 -2.01 -19.65 22.62
CA LEU A 746 -2.61 -19.19 21.37
C LEU A 746 -1.61 -18.38 20.56
N SER A 747 -1.66 -18.57 19.23
CA SER A 747 -0.99 -17.66 18.32
C SER A 747 -1.66 -16.28 18.36
N VAL A 748 -0.95 -15.27 17.86
CA VAL A 748 -1.50 -13.91 17.75
C VAL A 748 -2.70 -13.86 16.81
N TYR A 749 -2.71 -14.68 15.77
CA TYR A 749 -3.80 -14.73 14.80
C TYR A 749 -5.05 -15.39 15.38
N THR A 750 -4.89 -16.54 16.04
CA THR A 750 -6.00 -17.22 16.72
C THR A 750 -6.56 -16.39 17.86
N THR A 751 -5.69 -15.73 18.63
CA THR A 751 -6.09 -14.77 19.65
C THR A 751 -6.89 -13.63 19.04
N PHE A 752 -6.38 -13.01 17.97
CA PHE A 752 -7.06 -11.88 17.31
C PHE A 752 -8.40 -12.28 16.70
N PHE A 753 -8.52 -13.51 16.20
CA PHE A 753 -9.79 -14.06 15.71
C PHE A 753 -10.84 -14.15 16.84
N TYR A 754 -10.53 -14.82 17.96
CA TYR A 754 -11.47 -14.94 19.08
C TYR A 754 -11.80 -13.59 19.73
N PHE A 755 -10.79 -12.74 19.86
CA PHE A 755 -10.94 -11.34 20.27
C PHE A 755 -11.93 -10.58 19.37
N SER A 756 -11.80 -10.71 18.05
CA SER A 756 -12.67 -10.03 17.09
C SER A 756 -14.09 -10.63 17.06
N CYS A 757 -14.22 -11.94 17.25
CA CYS A 757 -15.50 -12.62 17.40
C CYS A 757 -16.28 -12.07 18.61
N SER A 758 -15.62 -11.91 19.77
CA SER A 758 -16.29 -11.35 20.94
C SER A 758 -16.62 -9.85 20.75
N CYS A 759 -15.73 -9.08 20.11
CA CYS A 759 -16.02 -7.69 19.71
C CYS A 759 -17.30 -7.61 18.88
N PHE A 760 -17.45 -8.52 17.91
CA PHE A 760 -18.58 -8.58 17.00
C PHE A 760 -19.89 -8.92 17.72
N VAL A 761 -19.88 -9.96 18.56
CA VAL A 761 -21.06 -10.38 19.32
C VAL A 761 -21.56 -9.27 20.24
N ILE A 762 -20.68 -8.68 21.05
CA ILE A 762 -21.10 -7.60 21.97
C ILE A 762 -21.53 -6.35 21.21
N ALA A 763 -20.85 -6.01 20.11
CA ALA A 763 -21.22 -4.88 19.27
C ALA A 763 -22.62 -5.06 18.68
N ILE A 764 -22.95 -6.25 18.17
CA ILE A 764 -24.29 -6.55 17.67
C ILE A 764 -25.33 -6.44 18.78
N MET A 765 -25.09 -7.04 19.95
CA MET A 765 -26.05 -7.00 21.06
C MET A 765 -26.34 -5.56 21.51
N LEU A 766 -25.30 -4.75 21.71
CA LEU A 766 -25.44 -3.36 22.14
C LEU A 766 -26.06 -2.48 21.05
N ASN A 767 -25.64 -2.62 19.80
CA ASN A 767 -26.15 -1.75 18.74
C ASN A 767 -27.58 -2.12 18.33
N ILE A 768 -27.97 -3.41 18.36
CA ILE A 768 -29.39 -3.79 18.22
C ILE A 768 -30.20 -3.19 19.38
N THR A 769 -29.68 -3.22 20.60
CA THR A 769 -30.33 -2.55 21.74
C THR A 769 -30.48 -1.06 21.48
N PHE A 770 -29.45 -0.37 20.96
CA PHE A 770 -29.48 1.05 20.63
C PHE A 770 -30.30 1.41 19.40
N LEU A 771 -30.64 0.46 18.51
CA LEU A 771 -31.65 0.71 17.47
C LEU A 771 -33.01 1.00 18.11
N TYR A 772 -33.41 0.18 19.09
CA TYR A 772 -34.72 0.26 19.73
C TYR A 772 -34.74 1.18 20.96
N ARG A 773 -33.63 1.30 21.69
CA ARG A 773 -33.43 2.17 22.86
C ARG A 773 -32.22 3.08 22.65
N PRO A 774 -32.33 4.06 21.74
CA PRO A 774 -31.24 4.94 21.37
C PRO A 774 -30.76 5.82 22.53
N ALA A 775 -29.44 6.00 22.64
CA ALA A 775 -28.84 6.92 23.60
C ALA A 775 -28.97 8.39 23.15
N PHE A 776 -28.90 9.33 24.11
CA PHE A 776 -28.79 10.78 23.88
C PHE A 776 -29.90 11.44 23.03
N ASN A 777 -31.12 10.90 23.06
CA ASN A 777 -32.28 11.34 22.28
C ASN A 777 -32.09 11.20 20.76
N LEU A 778 -31.26 10.25 20.32
CA LEU A 778 -31.22 9.84 18.91
C LEU A 778 -32.58 9.26 18.49
N PRO A 779 -32.97 9.37 17.21
CA PRO A 779 -34.23 8.81 16.74
C PRO A 779 -34.20 7.28 16.85
N HIS A 780 -35.36 6.69 17.19
CA HIS A 780 -35.55 5.25 17.14
C HIS A 780 -35.35 4.75 15.71
N SER A 781 -34.76 3.57 15.60
CA SER A 781 -34.57 2.86 14.33
C SER A 781 -35.05 1.41 14.46
N SER A 782 -34.92 0.64 13.40
CA SER A 782 -35.26 -0.79 13.36
C SER A 782 -34.24 -1.54 12.51
N ILE A 783 -34.21 -2.87 12.64
CA ILE A 783 -33.36 -3.72 11.79
C ILE A 783 -33.68 -3.48 10.30
N ARG A 784 -34.96 -3.30 9.94
CA ARG A 784 -35.37 -3.01 8.56
C ARG A 784 -34.83 -1.67 8.08
N ALA A 785 -34.88 -0.64 8.92
CA ALA A 785 -34.32 0.67 8.60
C ALA A 785 -32.79 0.61 8.45
N TYR A 786 -32.12 -0.14 9.32
CA TYR A 786 -30.68 -0.42 9.18
C TYR A 786 -30.36 -1.11 7.85
N LEU A 787 -31.03 -2.21 7.50
CA LEU A 787 -30.76 -2.94 6.25
C LEU A 787 -30.93 -2.05 4.99
N ASN A 788 -31.89 -1.14 5.03
CA ASN A 788 -32.17 -0.18 3.94
C ASN A 788 -31.25 1.06 3.95
N ASP A 789 -30.50 1.31 5.01
CA ASP A 789 -29.60 2.46 5.11
C ASP A 789 -28.27 2.21 4.38
N TRP A 790 -28.18 2.70 3.15
CA TRP A 790 -26.98 2.66 2.32
C TRP A 790 -26.20 3.98 2.27
N ASP A 791 -26.69 5.03 2.93
CA ASP A 791 -26.04 6.34 2.88
C ASP A 791 -24.78 6.34 3.76
N GLY A 792 -23.61 6.22 3.13
CA GLY A 792 -22.34 6.17 3.83
C GLY A 792 -21.93 4.79 4.35
N ARG A 793 -22.67 3.72 4.03
CA ARG A 793 -22.33 2.33 4.40
C ARG A 793 -20.92 1.90 3.98
N GLY A 794 -20.51 2.24 2.76
CA GLY A 794 -19.15 1.92 2.28
C GLY A 794 -18.04 2.59 3.11
N TRP A 795 -18.28 3.78 3.66
CA TRP A 795 -17.33 4.44 4.56
C TRP A 795 -17.26 3.74 5.92
N ALA A 796 -18.38 3.22 6.43
CA ALA A 796 -18.38 2.45 7.67
C ALA A 796 -17.65 1.11 7.51
N PHE A 797 -17.83 0.44 6.37
CA PHE A 797 -17.04 -0.75 6.01
C PHE A 797 -15.54 -0.44 5.92
N LEU A 798 -15.17 0.67 5.28
CA LEU A 798 -13.77 1.09 5.24
C LEU A 798 -13.21 1.33 6.65
N ALA A 799 -13.97 1.96 7.54
CA ALA A 799 -13.54 2.17 8.91
C ALA A 799 -13.33 0.86 9.67
N GLY A 800 -14.19 -0.15 9.47
CA GLY A 800 -14.02 -1.46 10.08
C GLY A 800 -12.79 -2.20 9.57
N PHE A 801 -12.52 -2.16 8.25
CA PHE A 801 -11.27 -2.71 7.71
C PHE A 801 -10.03 -1.98 8.24
N LEU A 802 -10.05 -0.64 8.28
CA LEU A 802 -8.94 0.14 8.82
C LEU A 802 -8.68 -0.23 10.28
N CYS A 803 -9.72 -0.37 11.12
CA CYS A 803 -9.50 -0.80 12.50
C CYS A 803 -9.02 -2.25 12.61
N GLY A 804 -9.63 -3.17 11.86
CA GLY A 804 -9.29 -4.59 11.93
C GLY A 804 -7.86 -4.88 11.47
N PHE A 805 -7.45 -4.34 10.32
CA PHE A 805 -6.06 -4.44 9.88
C PHE A 805 -5.11 -3.66 10.79
N GLY A 806 -5.53 -2.50 11.31
CA GLY A 806 -4.72 -1.72 12.25
C GLY A 806 -4.42 -2.48 13.54
N ASN A 807 -5.43 -3.10 14.16
CA ASN A 807 -5.28 -3.93 15.35
C ASN A 807 -4.44 -5.17 15.04
N GLY A 808 -4.69 -5.87 13.92
CA GLY A 808 -3.90 -7.02 13.51
C GLY A 808 -2.41 -6.69 13.39
N LEU A 809 -2.07 -5.58 12.73
CA LEU A 809 -0.69 -5.09 12.61
C LEU A 809 -0.10 -4.68 13.98
N GLN A 810 -0.89 -4.05 14.85
CA GLN A 810 -0.43 -3.73 16.22
C GLN A 810 -0.08 -5.00 16.98
N PHE A 811 -0.92 -6.04 16.92
CA PHE A 811 -0.69 -7.30 17.62
C PHE A 811 0.49 -8.09 17.05
N MET A 812 0.63 -8.14 15.73
CA MET A 812 1.80 -8.74 15.06
C MET A 812 3.10 -8.04 15.47
N GLY A 813 3.10 -6.70 15.48
CA GLY A 813 4.25 -5.94 15.98
C GLY A 813 4.52 -6.17 17.47
N GLY A 814 3.46 -6.32 18.27
CA GLY A 814 3.53 -6.60 19.71
C GLY A 814 4.07 -7.98 20.06
N GLN A 815 3.84 -8.99 19.24
CA GLN A 815 4.47 -10.31 19.42
C GLN A 815 6.00 -10.19 19.42
N ALA A 816 6.53 -9.42 18.47
CA ALA A 816 7.95 -9.21 18.27
C ALA A 816 8.58 -8.23 19.29
N ALA A 817 7.94 -7.08 19.49
CA ALA A 817 8.46 -5.96 20.27
C ALA A 817 8.06 -6.00 21.75
N GLY A 818 7.06 -6.82 22.09
CA GLY A 818 6.29 -6.75 23.33
C GLY A 818 5.05 -5.86 23.17
N TYR A 819 3.91 -6.30 23.70
CA TYR A 819 2.63 -5.57 23.58
C TYR A 819 2.66 -4.17 24.20
N ALA A 820 3.40 -3.98 25.30
CA ALA A 820 3.63 -2.66 25.89
C ALA A 820 4.38 -1.69 24.95
N ALA A 821 5.31 -2.20 24.13
CA ALA A 821 5.98 -1.37 23.12
C ALA A 821 5.06 -1.12 21.91
N ALA A 822 4.19 -2.09 21.56
CA ALA A 822 3.15 -1.91 20.55
C ALA A 822 2.10 -0.88 20.95
N ASP A 823 1.95 -0.58 22.24
CA ASP A 823 1.14 0.55 22.71
C ASP A 823 1.71 1.92 22.34
N ALA A 824 2.91 2.01 21.74
CA ALA A 824 3.33 3.21 20.99
C ALA A 824 2.31 3.62 19.91
N VAL A 825 1.55 2.66 19.38
CA VAL A 825 0.46 2.88 18.42
C VAL A 825 -0.67 3.73 19.00
N GLN A 826 -0.79 3.82 20.33
CA GLN A 826 -1.71 4.74 21.01
C GLN A 826 -1.35 6.21 20.76
N ALA A 827 -0.22 6.53 20.11
CA ALA A 827 0.00 7.85 19.54
C ALA A 827 -0.90 8.17 18.31
N LEU A 828 -1.93 7.36 18.07
CA LEU A 828 -2.97 7.59 17.06
C LEU A 828 -3.57 9.01 17.05
N PRO A 829 -3.56 9.82 18.14
CA PRO A 829 -3.88 11.24 18.06
C PRO A 829 -3.08 12.03 17.04
N LEU A 830 -1.86 11.65 16.69
CA LEU A 830 -1.08 12.31 15.63
C LEU A 830 -1.83 12.32 14.31
N VAL A 831 -2.42 11.18 13.96
CA VAL A 831 -3.14 10.97 12.70
C VAL A 831 -4.59 11.44 12.84
N SER A 832 -5.28 11.10 13.94
CA SER A 832 -6.69 11.48 14.11
C SER A 832 -6.87 12.99 14.31
N THR A 833 -5.95 13.66 15.00
CA THR A 833 -5.96 15.13 15.15
C THR A 833 -5.63 15.81 13.83
N PHE A 834 -4.72 15.25 13.02
CA PHE A 834 -4.48 15.75 11.67
C PHE A 834 -5.78 15.74 10.84
N TRP A 835 -6.53 14.64 10.85
CA TRP A 835 -7.83 14.58 10.20
C TRP A 835 -8.86 15.54 10.83
N GLY A 836 -8.88 15.68 12.16
CA GLY A 836 -9.71 16.66 12.88
C GLY A 836 -9.44 18.11 12.49
N VAL A 837 -8.19 18.47 12.26
CA VAL A 837 -7.80 19.81 11.78
C VAL A 837 -8.17 19.97 10.31
N VAL A 838 -7.80 19.02 9.45
CA VAL A 838 -7.87 19.15 7.99
C VAL A 838 -9.28 18.93 7.45
N LEU A 839 -9.96 17.85 7.84
CA LEU A 839 -11.28 17.50 7.32
C LEU A 839 -12.40 18.27 8.03
N PHE A 840 -12.24 18.43 9.33
CA PHE A 840 -13.32 18.87 10.21
C PHE A 840 -13.18 20.32 10.66
N GLY A 841 -12.00 20.92 10.47
CA GLY A 841 -11.73 22.30 10.85
C GLY A 841 -11.93 22.54 12.35
N GLU A 842 -11.68 21.54 13.20
CA GLU A 842 -11.96 21.58 14.66
C GLU A 842 -11.29 22.76 15.38
N TYR A 843 -10.19 23.27 14.82
CA TYR A 843 -9.39 24.37 15.35
C TYR A 843 -9.35 25.60 14.44
N HIS A 844 -10.14 25.62 13.36
CA HIS A 844 -10.11 26.73 12.40
C HIS A 844 -10.57 28.02 13.08
N LYS A 845 -9.81 29.10 12.87
CA LYS A 845 -10.01 30.41 13.54
C LYS A 845 -9.99 30.37 15.07
N SER A 846 -9.33 29.39 15.68
CA SER A 846 -9.10 29.38 17.12
C SER A 846 -7.95 30.33 17.50
N SER A 847 -7.83 30.66 18.78
CA SER A 847 -6.84 31.62 19.28
C SER A 847 -5.41 31.11 19.09
N ARG A 848 -4.43 32.03 19.10
CA ARG A 848 -3.00 31.69 19.07
C ARG A 848 -2.63 30.74 20.22
N ARG A 849 -3.23 30.93 21.40
CA ARG A 849 -3.07 30.04 22.55
C ARG A 849 -3.47 28.60 22.21
N THR A 850 -4.63 28.40 21.58
CA THR A 850 -5.10 27.07 21.15
C THR A 850 -4.12 26.40 20.20
N TYR A 851 -3.60 27.12 19.21
CA TYR A 851 -2.60 26.56 18.28
C TYR A 851 -1.27 26.20 18.94
N VAL A 852 -0.77 27.03 19.87
CA VAL A 852 0.48 26.74 20.60
C VAL A 852 0.33 25.47 21.43
N LEU A 853 -0.79 25.32 22.15
CA LEU A 853 -1.10 24.13 22.93
C LEU A 853 -1.24 22.89 22.03
N LEU A 854 -1.87 23.03 20.86
CA LEU A 854 -2.06 21.95 19.89
C LEU A 854 -0.73 21.46 19.33
N ILE A 855 0.16 22.38 18.94
CA ILE A 855 1.51 22.04 18.47
C ILE A 855 2.30 21.37 19.59
N GLY A 856 2.26 21.91 20.81
CA GLY A 856 2.92 21.30 21.96
C GLY A 856 2.45 19.86 22.22
N MET A 857 1.14 19.62 22.18
CA MET A 857 0.55 18.30 22.34
C MET A 857 1.05 17.32 21.26
N LEU A 858 1.00 17.71 19.99
CA LEU A 858 1.44 16.86 18.87
C LEU A 858 2.95 16.55 18.94
N SER A 859 3.77 17.54 19.29
CA SER A 859 5.21 17.34 19.47
C SER A 859 5.50 16.32 20.58
N MET A 860 4.75 16.33 21.68
CA MET A 860 4.92 15.35 22.76
C MET A 860 4.55 13.93 22.32
N PHE A 861 3.51 13.75 21.50
CA PHE A 861 3.21 12.43 20.92
C PHE A 861 4.32 11.94 19.97
N ILE A 862 4.91 12.82 19.15
CA ILE A 862 6.04 12.44 18.28
C ILE A 862 7.22 11.95 19.12
N VAL A 863 7.56 12.67 20.19
CA VAL A 863 8.63 12.27 21.12
C VAL A 863 8.29 10.94 21.78
N ALA A 864 7.06 10.76 22.25
CA ALA A 864 6.61 9.53 22.88
C ALA A 864 6.73 8.31 21.97
N VAL A 865 6.32 8.42 20.70
CA VAL A 865 6.50 7.37 19.68
C VAL A 865 7.97 7.03 19.51
N GLY A 866 8.83 8.04 19.35
CA GLY A 866 10.26 7.83 19.19
C GLY A 866 10.90 7.09 20.36
N VAL A 867 10.52 7.44 21.60
CA VAL A 867 11.03 6.81 22.83
C VAL A 867 10.51 5.38 22.98
N LEU A 868 9.21 5.14 22.80
CA LEU A 868 8.63 3.80 22.95
C LEU A 868 9.08 2.84 21.82
N MET A 869 9.19 3.32 20.59
CA MET A 869 9.72 2.49 19.49
C MET A 869 11.22 2.19 19.66
N ALA A 870 11.97 3.07 20.33
CA ALA A 870 13.36 2.78 20.68
C ALA A 870 13.46 1.67 21.76
N SER A 871 12.50 1.60 22.69
CA SER A 871 12.46 0.58 23.75
C SER A 871 12.23 -0.83 23.21
N ALA A 872 11.51 -0.97 22.09
CA ALA A 872 11.33 -2.23 21.36
C ALA A 872 12.65 -2.92 20.96
N GLY A 873 13.78 -2.20 21.00
CA GLY A 873 15.11 -2.71 20.65
C GLY A 873 15.91 -3.40 21.74
N HIS A 874 15.41 -3.46 22.99
CA HIS A 874 16.20 -3.92 24.15
C HIS A 874 15.73 -5.23 24.80
N ARG A 875 14.79 -5.97 24.19
CA ARG A 875 14.53 -7.35 24.63
C ARG A 875 15.73 -8.22 24.28
N LYS A 876 16.42 -8.74 25.31
CA LYS A 876 17.22 -9.95 25.14
C LYS A 876 16.24 -11.07 24.81
N GLN A 877 16.43 -11.72 23.66
CA GLN A 877 15.82 -13.02 23.38
C GLN A 877 16.18 -14.01 24.48
#